data_AF-A0AAW8PV92-F1
#
_entry.id   AF-A0AAW8PV92-F1
#
_cell.length_a   1.000
_cell.length_b   1.000
_cell.length_c   1.000
_cell.angle_alpha   90.00
_cell.angle_beta   90.00
_cell.angle_gamma   90.00
#
_symmetry.space_group_name_H-M   'P 1'
#
loop_
_entity.id
_entity.type
_entity.pdbx_description
1 polymer ?
#
loop_
_entity_poly.entity_id
_entity_poly.type
_entity_poly.pdbx_seq_one_letter_code
_entity_poly.pdbx_strand_id
1 'polypeptide(L)'
;MFFPKVGKPIVPIPYGNNAKSADLAGGTTTISMDGGSSVAVKGSTFSKSTGDAGGDKKGVASGTIEAEAKFISASPTVKFEGKGVCRLSDQMTMNKANTMCLGGAQNPSVSVTEADDGTFTIDIDYRYPDGDPVYKADFKIIDSTGTEHVGTLSDKGKGTITGLPAGSISLFLGEDKRDIEPIQKPQPNKDYLELPGPLDLVEFAGRGLVEYWDAVEMPSDYSQWAWGAIMGDFNQDRSAGQIAFDSAVTAIPFIDQIGDGRDISANLYAFYNADDIREDKEKYTDLVITLVGFIPTAGSLIKGLFKELKILGKAADLDMIAAFLRAGAKGDVVKWMQSLDMSVIKNDIYGQLDDITKQVKTLMDTLEQESRKRGYTVVADAYKRCVEQLDDFFKKADGPISKVLSDFDDRLKMILPEAPLVTSGTSFSISAGTAQGGGKAEVIKTRNKTKKKTDTCPLCNKKIGKGKKECEGAKVGSISKAVMDDGSSQKLWKEFEIRNGWRDKTEHPWWHGAGAVQAHHLIPKNAFKLKNAKSKQTKEKMMFLRRIAQTCAYNIDFWKNGVGLPNKKETACFLRKPRHAGGHDRNEFNYTNECVKLVHDKLSSDIKKRTKEGSCSKTTNSSLIMKFNESSKNIFDNIADFIWFITRDGKNYDPKVEPYVGCSSNCKKIHPIININTKRQIENYDLEIGK
;
A
#
# COMPACT_ATOMS: atom_id res chain seq x y z
N MET A 1 -60.98 76.19 38.32
CA MET A 1 -60.21 74.98 37.98
C MET A 1 -59.03 74.89 38.95
N PHE A 2 -59.12 74.03 39.97
CA PHE A 2 -58.01 73.79 40.90
C PHE A 2 -57.05 72.79 40.27
N PHE A 3 -55.82 73.21 39.93
CA PHE A 3 -54.71 72.32 39.65
C PHE A 3 -53.87 72.19 40.92
N PRO A 4 -53.73 71.00 41.55
CA PRO A 4 -52.81 70.86 42.66
C PRO A 4 -51.38 71.00 42.14
N LYS A 5 -50.54 71.74 42.88
CA LYS A 5 -49.10 71.86 42.62
C LYS A 5 -48.49 70.47 42.46
N VAL A 6 -47.97 70.16 41.27
CA VAL A 6 -47.11 68.99 41.05
C VAL A 6 -45.78 69.28 41.75
N GLY A 7 -45.39 68.42 42.69
CA GLY A 7 -44.13 68.54 43.45
C GLY A 7 -42.89 68.33 42.57
N LYS A 8 -41.71 68.58 43.14
CA LYS A 8 -40.42 68.34 42.46
C LYS A 8 -40.30 66.85 42.06
N PRO A 9 -39.77 66.52 40.86
CA PRO A 9 -39.56 65.14 40.42
C PRO A 9 -38.70 64.37 41.42
N ILE A 10 -39.14 63.17 41.81
CA ILE A 10 -38.34 62.24 42.62
C ILE A 10 -37.46 61.45 41.66
N VAL A 11 -36.14 61.50 41.84
CA VAL A 11 -35.19 60.69 41.07
C VAL A 11 -35.07 59.31 41.74
N PRO A 12 -35.37 58.19 41.06
CA PRO A 12 -35.20 56.85 41.63
C PRO A 12 -33.73 56.54 41.91
N ILE A 13 -33.42 56.13 43.14
CA ILE A 13 -32.09 55.62 43.52
C ILE A 13 -32.13 54.10 43.43
N PRO A 14 -31.28 53.45 42.61
CA PRO A 14 -31.23 52.01 42.52
C PRO A 14 -30.59 51.41 43.78
N TYR A 15 -31.24 50.39 44.34
CA TYR A 15 -30.71 49.56 45.42
C TYR A 15 -30.34 48.18 44.88
N GLY A 16 -29.31 47.56 45.47
CA GLY A 16 -28.99 46.16 45.21
C GLY A 16 -30.07 45.25 45.76
N ASN A 17 -30.28 44.09 45.15
CA ASN A 17 -31.27 43.13 45.61
C ASN A 17 -30.72 41.69 45.48
N ASN A 18 -30.79 40.92 46.56
CA ASN A 18 -30.27 39.57 46.68
C ASN A 18 -31.29 38.63 47.33
N ALA A 19 -31.35 37.39 46.87
CA ALA A 19 -32.17 36.31 47.45
C ALA A 19 -31.27 35.14 47.86
N LYS A 20 -31.70 34.34 48.84
CA LYS A 20 -30.91 33.23 49.38
C LYS A 20 -31.62 31.89 49.16
N SER A 21 -30.86 30.84 48.89
CA SER A 21 -31.38 29.48 48.74
C SER A 21 -32.09 28.96 50.00
N ALA A 22 -31.69 29.44 51.18
CA ALA A 22 -32.35 29.15 52.45
C ALA A 22 -33.83 29.60 52.51
N ASP A 23 -34.22 30.58 51.69
CA ASP A 23 -35.58 31.12 51.63
C ASP A 23 -36.45 30.42 50.57
N LEU A 24 -35.97 29.30 50.01
CA LEU A 24 -36.67 28.54 48.97
C LEU A 24 -38.03 28.03 49.46
N ALA A 25 -39.06 28.43 48.75
CA ALA A 25 -40.43 27.98 48.92
C ALA A 25 -40.92 27.29 47.64
N GLY A 26 -41.73 26.24 47.82
CA GLY A 26 -42.25 25.44 46.71
C GLY A 26 -41.17 24.65 45.95
N GLY A 27 -40.09 24.26 46.62
CA GLY A 27 -39.10 23.30 46.10
C GLY A 27 -39.60 21.85 46.17
N THR A 28 -38.70 20.89 45.95
CA THR A 28 -39.00 19.45 46.08
C THR A 28 -39.28 19.03 47.51
N THR A 29 -40.08 17.96 47.68
CA THR A 29 -40.46 17.41 49.00
C THR A 29 -39.86 16.03 49.28
N THR A 30 -39.61 15.25 48.22
CA THR A 30 -39.13 13.86 48.25
C THR A 30 -37.69 13.71 47.77
N ILE A 31 -37.14 14.76 47.16
CA ILE A 31 -35.77 14.80 46.64
C ILE A 31 -35.01 15.88 47.40
N SER A 32 -33.84 15.54 47.92
CA SER A 32 -32.94 16.45 48.60
C SER A 32 -31.52 16.40 48.00
N MET A 33 -30.80 17.51 48.09
CA MET A 33 -29.41 17.69 47.64
C MET A 33 -28.66 18.56 48.66
N ASP A 34 -27.35 18.78 48.49
CA ASP A 34 -26.57 19.71 49.33
C ASP A 34 -26.79 19.52 50.85
N GLY A 35 -26.59 18.28 51.33
CA GLY A 35 -26.73 17.95 52.76
C GLY A 35 -28.19 17.88 53.27
N GLY A 36 -29.16 17.59 52.40
CA GLY A 36 -30.56 17.39 52.78
C GLY A 36 -31.50 18.54 52.42
N SER A 37 -31.02 19.53 51.67
CA SER A 37 -31.77 20.70 51.22
C SER A 37 -32.74 20.39 50.09
N SER A 38 -33.88 21.08 50.06
CA SER A 38 -34.87 21.02 48.97
C SER A 38 -34.30 21.62 47.66
N VAL A 39 -34.70 21.07 46.52
CA VAL A 39 -34.25 21.49 45.19
C VAL A 39 -35.26 22.42 44.54
N ALA A 40 -34.78 23.53 43.96
CA ALA A 40 -35.63 24.45 43.21
C ALA A 40 -36.10 23.85 41.87
N VAL A 41 -37.40 23.92 41.61
CA VAL A 41 -38.04 23.43 40.38
C VAL A 41 -38.91 24.51 39.76
N LYS A 42 -39.40 24.28 38.53
CA LYS A 42 -40.26 25.24 37.84
C LYS A 42 -41.46 25.64 38.71
N GLY A 43 -41.54 26.92 39.04
CA GLY A 43 -42.58 27.49 39.90
C GLY A 43 -42.13 27.80 41.33
N SER A 44 -40.94 27.35 41.75
CA SER A 44 -40.35 27.71 43.04
C SER A 44 -40.01 29.21 43.12
N THR A 45 -40.00 29.72 44.35
CA THR A 45 -39.71 31.13 44.68
C THR A 45 -38.76 31.17 45.87
N PHE A 46 -37.86 32.14 45.92
CA PHE A 46 -37.28 32.58 47.19
C PHE A 46 -38.26 33.56 47.82
N SER A 47 -38.80 33.19 48.97
CA SER A 47 -39.90 33.91 49.64
C SER A 47 -39.54 35.35 50.00
N LYS A 48 -38.25 35.66 50.14
CA LYS A 48 -37.73 36.98 50.48
C LYS A 48 -36.53 37.34 49.61
N SER A 49 -36.42 38.63 49.28
CA SER A 49 -35.18 39.24 48.79
C SER A 49 -34.77 40.39 49.72
N THR A 50 -33.53 40.86 49.63
CA THR A 50 -32.96 41.84 50.57
C THR A 50 -32.01 42.80 49.87
N GLY A 51 -31.78 43.98 50.47
CA GLY A 51 -30.85 45.00 49.96
C GLY A 51 -31.50 46.32 49.55
N ASP A 52 -32.83 46.34 49.41
CA ASP A 52 -33.64 47.52 49.06
C ASP A 52 -34.45 48.08 50.24
N ALA A 53 -34.19 47.60 51.47
CA ALA A 53 -34.85 48.05 52.69
C ALA A 53 -34.68 49.56 52.98
N GLY A 54 -33.60 50.18 52.47
CA GLY A 54 -33.33 51.60 52.63
C GLY A 54 -34.20 52.52 51.75
N GLY A 55 -34.98 51.97 50.81
CA GLY A 55 -35.82 52.73 49.90
C GLY A 55 -37.18 53.08 50.51
N ASP A 56 -37.43 54.35 50.82
CA ASP A 56 -38.69 54.85 51.39
C ASP A 56 -39.84 54.97 50.36
N LYS A 57 -39.50 54.97 49.05
CA LYS A 57 -40.45 55.02 47.93
C LYS A 57 -40.76 53.67 47.28
N LYS A 58 -40.17 52.58 47.77
CA LYS A 58 -40.34 51.20 47.27
C LYS A 58 -39.93 51.02 45.79
N GLY A 59 -40.09 49.81 45.27
CA GLY A 59 -39.80 49.48 43.87
C GLY A 59 -40.72 50.22 42.89
N VAL A 60 -40.14 50.80 41.84
CA VAL A 60 -40.87 51.58 40.81
C VAL A 60 -41.95 50.76 40.11
N ALA A 61 -41.67 49.49 39.81
CA ALA A 61 -42.61 48.61 39.15
C ALA A 61 -43.43 47.76 40.14
N SER A 62 -42.79 47.30 41.23
CA SER A 62 -43.44 46.36 42.15
C SER A 62 -44.24 47.00 43.28
N GLY A 63 -43.93 48.25 43.66
CA GLY A 63 -44.49 48.91 44.85
C GLY A 63 -44.11 48.22 46.16
N THR A 64 -43.04 47.41 46.17
CA THR A 64 -42.58 46.64 47.33
C THR A 64 -41.10 46.86 47.64
N ILE A 65 -40.68 46.51 48.85
CA ILE A 65 -39.29 46.30 49.26
C ILE A 65 -39.19 44.88 49.80
N GLU A 66 -38.03 44.26 49.66
CA GLU A 66 -37.72 42.92 50.18
C GLU A 66 -38.70 41.80 49.77
N ALA A 67 -39.42 41.93 48.65
CA ALA A 67 -40.39 40.92 48.21
C ALA A 67 -39.72 39.72 47.52
N GLU A 68 -40.52 38.70 47.17
CA GLU A 68 -40.04 37.43 46.61
C GLU A 68 -39.19 37.57 45.33
N ALA A 69 -38.34 36.58 45.11
CA ALA A 69 -37.63 36.33 43.86
C ALA A 69 -38.11 35.02 43.23
N LYS A 70 -38.40 35.03 41.92
CA LYS A 70 -39.03 33.89 41.24
C LYS A 70 -38.27 33.47 39.99
N PHE A 71 -38.03 32.17 39.85
CA PHE A 71 -37.43 31.59 38.64
C PHE A 71 -38.37 31.74 37.44
N ILE A 72 -37.79 32.13 36.31
CA ILE A 72 -38.48 32.34 35.04
C ILE A 72 -38.30 31.12 34.14
N SER A 73 -37.08 30.58 34.10
CA SER A 73 -36.71 29.40 33.32
C SER A 73 -36.34 28.22 34.22
N ALA A 74 -36.38 27.02 33.64
CA ALA A 74 -35.98 25.77 34.26
C ALA A 74 -35.59 24.77 33.16
N SER A 75 -34.95 23.66 33.55
CA SER A 75 -34.51 22.61 32.61
C SER A 75 -35.68 21.96 31.87
N PRO A 76 -35.59 21.80 30.52
CA PRO A 76 -36.62 21.12 29.74
C PRO A 76 -36.53 19.59 29.84
N THR A 77 -35.34 19.04 30.14
CA THR A 77 -35.06 17.59 30.08
C THR A 77 -34.86 16.98 31.46
N VAL A 78 -34.20 17.69 32.39
CA VAL A 78 -33.95 17.21 33.75
C VAL A 78 -35.10 17.65 34.65
N LYS A 79 -35.84 16.69 35.21
CA LYS A 79 -37.05 16.93 35.99
C LYS A 79 -36.98 16.22 37.33
N PHE A 80 -37.34 16.94 38.39
CA PHE A 80 -37.58 16.40 39.73
C PHE A 80 -39.05 16.55 40.06
N GLU A 81 -39.66 15.48 40.59
CA GLU A 81 -41.10 15.44 40.88
C GLU A 81 -41.97 15.88 39.66
N GLY A 82 -41.52 15.50 38.46
CA GLY A 82 -42.18 15.83 37.19
C GLY A 82 -42.01 17.28 36.71
N LYS A 83 -41.35 18.15 37.48
CA LYS A 83 -41.11 19.57 37.15
C LYS A 83 -39.65 19.79 36.76
N GLY A 84 -39.40 20.66 35.78
CA GLY A 84 -38.04 21.00 35.36
C GLY A 84 -37.23 21.60 36.50
N VAL A 85 -35.98 21.16 36.68
CA VAL A 85 -35.08 21.66 37.74
C VAL A 85 -34.53 23.04 37.37
N CYS A 86 -34.49 23.97 38.33
CA CYS A 86 -33.86 25.29 38.14
C CYS A 86 -32.33 25.16 38.20
N ARG A 87 -31.63 25.76 37.23
CA ARG A 87 -30.18 25.68 37.06
C ARG A 87 -29.50 26.99 37.48
N LEU A 88 -28.18 26.94 37.66
CA LEU A 88 -27.36 28.08 38.08
C LEU A 88 -27.57 29.34 37.21
N SER A 89 -27.73 29.18 35.89
CA SER A 89 -27.92 30.30 34.95
C SER A 89 -29.38 30.60 34.60
N ASP A 90 -30.35 29.95 35.26
CA ASP A 90 -31.76 30.23 35.00
C ASP A 90 -32.14 31.61 35.54
N GLN A 91 -32.85 32.39 34.70
CA GLN A 91 -33.17 33.79 34.99
C GLN A 91 -34.21 33.90 36.11
N MET A 92 -34.12 34.96 36.89
CA MET A 92 -35.05 35.22 37.99
C MET A 92 -35.58 36.64 37.97
N THR A 93 -36.82 36.82 38.41
CA THR A 93 -37.34 38.12 38.86
C THR A 93 -36.92 38.34 40.30
N MET A 94 -36.73 39.60 40.71
CA MET A 94 -36.37 40.01 42.07
C MET A 94 -37.32 41.10 42.56
N ASN A 95 -37.63 41.09 43.86
CA ASN A 95 -38.59 42.01 44.52
C ASN A 95 -39.91 42.13 43.73
N LYS A 96 -40.60 41.01 43.55
CA LYS A 96 -41.90 40.95 42.84
C LYS A 96 -41.82 41.58 41.43
N ALA A 97 -40.81 41.15 40.67
CA ALA A 97 -40.52 41.60 39.31
C ALA A 97 -40.18 43.09 39.16
N ASN A 98 -39.66 43.73 40.21
CA ASN A 98 -39.11 45.09 40.10
C ASN A 98 -37.81 45.13 39.29
N THR A 99 -37.02 44.06 39.37
CA THR A 99 -35.77 43.90 38.62
C THR A 99 -35.54 42.43 38.26
N MET A 100 -34.51 42.18 37.45
CA MET A 100 -34.20 40.88 36.88
C MET A 100 -32.79 40.45 37.28
N CYS A 101 -32.63 39.21 37.72
CA CYS A 101 -31.34 38.55 37.86
C CYS A 101 -31.09 37.68 36.62
N LEU A 102 -30.19 38.14 35.75
CA LEU A 102 -29.81 37.42 34.53
C LEU A 102 -28.69 36.39 34.76
N GLY A 103 -28.00 36.47 35.91
CA GLY A 103 -26.93 35.55 36.28
C GLY A 103 -27.39 34.30 37.05
N GLY A 104 -28.67 34.24 37.41
CA GLY A 104 -29.28 33.15 38.18
C GLY A 104 -28.76 33.01 39.62
N ALA A 105 -28.93 31.82 40.19
CA ALA A 105 -28.55 31.52 41.58
C ALA A 105 -27.11 31.02 41.66
N GLN A 106 -26.22 31.79 42.28
CA GLN A 106 -24.82 31.44 42.46
C GLN A 106 -24.61 30.69 43.78
N ASN A 107 -24.13 29.44 43.69
CA ASN A 107 -23.78 28.60 44.84
C ASN A 107 -22.28 28.23 44.81
N PRO A 108 -21.62 28.02 45.97
CA PRO A 108 -20.28 27.44 46.03
C PRO A 108 -20.25 26.03 45.44
N SER A 109 -19.09 25.59 44.93
CA SER A 109 -18.89 24.21 44.48
C SER A 109 -18.97 23.23 45.65
N VAL A 110 -19.61 22.08 45.44
CA VAL A 110 -19.58 20.95 46.38
C VAL A 110 -18.32 20.12 46.12
N SER A 111 -17.59 19.76 47.18
CA SER A 111 -16.43 18.85 47.12
C SER A 111 -16.86 17.45 47.53
N VAL A 112 -16.60 16.42 46.72
CA VAL A 112 -16.76 15.00 47.05
C VAL A 112 -15.40 14.38 47.38
N THR A 113 -15.37 13.36 48.24
CA THR A 113 -14.14 12.64 48.62
C THR A 113 -13.79 11.58 47.56
N GLU A 114 -12.51 11.19 47.44
CA GLU A 114 -12.07 10.14 46.49
C GLU A 114 -12.75 8.78 46.73
N ALA A 115 -13.26 8.52 47.95
CA ALA A 115 -14.01 7.30 48.26
C ALA A 115 -15.43 7.29 47.69
N ASP A 116 -15.97 8.46 47.30
CA ASP A 116 -17.28 8.63 46.68
C ASP A 116 -17.20 8.70 45.14
N ASP A 117 -16.00 8.54 44.57
CA ASP A 117 -15.80 8.54 43.12
C ASP A 117 -16.38 7.23 42.55
N GLY A 118 -17.37 7.36 41.67
CA GLY A 118 -18.22 6.24 41.25
C GLY A 118 -17.46 5.06 40.65
N THR A 119 -18.12 3.89 40.58
CA THR A 119 -17.54 2.75 39.89
C THR A 119 -17.55 2.95 38.38
N PHE A 120 -16.54 2.43 37.71
CA PHE A 120 -16.39 2.55 36.26
C PHE A 120 -16.85 1.28 35.55
N THR A 121 -17.33 1.47 34.33
CA THR A 121 -17.76 0.41 33.41
C THR A 121 -16.88 0.43 32.18
N ILE A 122 -16.44 -0.74 31.72
CA ILE A 122 -15.67 -0.90 30.49
C ILE A 122 -16.45 -1.81 29.55
N ASP A 123 -16.67 -1.33 28.34
CA ASP A 123 -17.18 -2.10 27.21
C ASP A 123 -16.02 -2.51 26.31
N ILE A 124 -15.92 -3.81 26.05
CA ILE A 124 -14.92 -4.44 25.19
C ILE A 124 -15.59 -4.78 23.85
N ASP A 125 -14.96 -4.41 22.73
CA ASP A 125 -15.35 -4.82 21.39
C ASP A 125 -14.13 -5.37 20.65
N TYR A 126 -14.09 -6.69 20.43
CA TYR A 126 -12.95 -7.41 19.86
C TYR A 126 -13.30 -8.00 18.49
N ARG A 127 -12.58 -7.54 17.45
CA ARG A 127 -12.87 -7.83 16.04
C ARG A 127 -11.61 -8.15 15.24
N TYR A 128 -11.80 -8.96 14.20
CA TYR A 128 -10.84 -9.13 13.13
C TYR A 128 -10.71 -7.86 12.27
N PRO A 129 -9.63 -7.71 11.46
CA PRO A 129 -9.42 -6.54 10.61
C PRO A 129 -10.52 -6.26 9.58
N ASP A 130 -11.29 -7.28 9.20
CA ASP A 130 -12.45 -7.17 8.30
C ASP A 130 -13.76 -6.82 9.02
N GLY A 131 -13.73 -6.67 10.35
CA GLY A 131 -14.86 -6.28 11.19
C GLY A 131 -15.62 -7.46 11.83
N ASP A 132 -15.28 -8.69 11.46
CA ASP A 132 -15.92 -9.88 12.01
C ASP A 132 -15.61 -10.03 13.51
N PRO A 133 -16.58 -10.49 14.32
CA PRO A 133 -16.36 -10.65 15.75
C PRO A 133 -15.41 -11.81 16.05
N VAL A 134 -14.57 -11.62 17.07
CA VAL A 134 -13.84 -12.73 17.70
C VAL A 134 -14.81 -13.47 18.61
N TYR A 135 -15.09 -14.73 18.28
CA TYR A 135 -16.20 -15.48 18.87
C TYR A 135 -15.84 -16.02 20.26
N LYS A 136 -16.56 -15.54 21.28
CA LYS A 136 -16.46 -16.05 22.67
C LYS A 136 -15.05 -16.12 23.25
N ALA A 137 -14.17 -15.21 22.86
CA ALA A 137 -12.82 -15.14 23.45
C ALA A 137 -12.91 -14.85 24.95
N ASP A 138 -12.04 -15.50 25.73
CA ASP A 138 -11.89 -15.17 27.14
C ASP A 138 -11.13 -13.85 27.29
N PHE A 139 -11.37 -13.11 28.37
CA PHE A 139 -10.64 -11.89 28.67
C PHE A 139 -10.32 -11.82 30.16
N LYS A 140 -9.25 -11.10 30.48
CA LYS A 140 -8.87 -10.76 31.85
C LYS A 140 -8.51 -9.28 31.93
N ILE A 141 -8.98 -8.60 32.96
CA ILE A 141 -8.59 -7.24 33.29
C ILE A 141 -7.92 -7.25 34.65
N ILE A 142 -6.74 -6.66 34.76
CA ILE A 142 -6.10 -6.35 36.04
C ILE A 142 -6.35 -4.88 36.31
N ASP A 143 -7.06 -4.56 37.40
CA ASP A 143 -7.39 -3.18 37.73
C ASP A 143 -6.26 -2.44 38.46
N SER A 144 -6.52 -1.18 38.84
CA SER A 144 -5.52 -0.31 39.50
C SER A 144 -5.10 -0.79 40.88
N THR A 145 -5.88 -1.68 41.50
CA THR A 145 -5.57 -2.32 42.78
C THR A 145 -4.80 -3.63 42.61
N GLY A 146 -4.65 -4.10 41.37
CA GLY A 146 -4.10 -5.42 41.05
C GLY A 146 -5.12 -6.55 41.11
N THR A 147 -6.41 -6.26 41.28
CA THR A 147 -7.47 -7.28 41.28
C THR A 147 -7.71 -7.79 39.85
N GLU A 148 -7.79 -9.11 39.70
CA GLU A 148 -8.09 -9.75 38.43
C GLU A 148 -9.59 -9.93 38.23
N HIS A 149 -10.06 -9.55 37.05
CA HIS A 149 -11.44 -9.73 36.61
C HIS A 149 -11.45 -10.54 35.32
N VAL A 150 -12.05 -11.72 35.35
CA VAL A 150 -12.09 -12.64 34.19
C VAL A 150 -13.50 -12.77 33.63
N GLY A 151 -13.60 -12.96 32.32
CA GLY A 151 -14.87 -13.19 31.66
C GLY A 151 -14.71 -13.77 30.26
N THR A 152 -15.84 -13.97 29.59
CA THR A 152 -15.90 -14.45 28.20
C THR A 152 -16.73 -13.46 27.39
N LEU A 153 -16.24 -13.08 26.22
CA LEU A 153 -16.97 -12.25 25.28
C LEU A 153 -18.21 -12.98 24.76
N SER A 154 -19.17 -12.22 24.24
CA SER A 154 -20.31 -12.75 23.51
C SER A 154 -19.90 -13.35 22.15
N ASP A 155 -20.85 -14.00 21.49
CA ASP A 155 -20.75 -14.42 20.08
C ASP A 155 -20.50 -13.25 19.11
N LYS A 156 -20.79 -12.02 19.53
CA LYS A 156 -20.55 -10.76 18.80
C LYS A 156 -19.21 -10.10 19.15
N GLY A 157 -18.34 -10.77 19.91
CA GLY A 157 -17.04 -10.25 20.33
C GLY A 157 -17.14 -9.10 21.32
N LYS A 158 -18.26 -8.99 22.06
CA LYS A 158 -18.51 -7.91 23.01
C LYS A 158 -18.56 -8.40 24.44
N GLY A 159 -18.03 -7.63 25.38
CA GLY A 159 -18.12 -7.88 26.82
C GLY A 159 -18.24 -6.58 27.60
N THR A 160 -18.83 -6.64 28.78
CA THR A 160 -18.97 -5.48 29.67
C THR A 160 -18.55 -5.88 31.07
N ILE A 161 -17.77 -5.03 31.73
CA ILE A 161 -17.45 -5.15 33.15
C ILE A 161 -17.78 -3.86 33.87
N THR A 162 -18.42 -3.99 35.03
CA THR A 162 -18.85 -2.87 35.89
C THR A 162 -18.15 -2.98 37.24
N GLY A 163 -18.05 -1.89 38.00
CA GLY A 163 -17.53 -1.96 39.37
C GLY A 163 -16.04 -1.69 39.50
N LEU A 164 -15.39 -1.18 38.44
CA LEU A 164 -13.94 -0.97 38.46
C LEU A 164 -13.58 0.33 39.20
N PRO A 165 -12.45 0.37 39.93
CA PRO A 165 -11.94 1.59 40.55
C PRO A 165 -11.32 2.54 39.52
N ALA A 166 -11.13 3.81 39.89
CA ALA A 166 -10.33 4.75 39.11
C ALA A 166 -8.85 4.28 39.04
N GLY A 167 -8.13 4.65 37.98
CA GLY A 167 -6.71 4.34 37.79
C GLY A 167 -6.41 3.46 36.59
N SER A 168 -5.18 2.95 36.52
CA SER A 168 -4.70 2.19 35.37
C SER A 168 -5.16 0.73 35.40
N ILE A 169 -5.57 0.21 34.24
CA ILE A 169 -5.94 -1.19 34.04
C ILE A 169 -5.10 -1.83 32.93
N SER A 170 -4.97 -3.15 32.96
CA SER A 170 -4.33 -3.98 31.93
C SER A 170 -5.31 -5.01 31.40
N LEU A 171 -5.55 -5.02 30.09
CA LEU A 171 -6.46 -5.98 29.43
C LEU A 171 -5.66 -7.12 28.77
N PHE A 172 -6.16 -8.34 28.93
CA PHE A 172 -5.66 -9.56 28.30
C PHE A 172 -6.82 -10.19 27.54
N LEU A 173 -6.56 -10.64 26.32
CA LEU A 173 -7.56 -11.24 25.43
C LEU A 173 -7.07 -12.62 25.03
N GLY A 174 -7.98 -13.59 25.10
CA GLY A 174 -7.80 -14.95 24.59
C GLY A 174 -8.14 -15.05 23.10
N GLU A 175 -8.07 -16.28 22.59
CA GLU A 175 -8.39 -16.58 21.20
C GLU A 175 -9.88 -16.77 20.94
N ASP A 176 -10.24 -16.70 19.65
CA ASP A 176 -11.54 -17.11 19.15
C ASP A 176 -11.80 -18.59 19.47
N LYS A 177 -12.99 -18.96 19.97
CA LYS A 177 -13.29 -20.36 20.34
C LYS A 177 -13.74 -21.25 19.18
N ARG A 178 -13.81 -20.72 17.95
CA ARG A 178 -14.09 -21.52 16.75
C ARG A 178 -12.84 -22.25 16.28
N ASP A 179 -13.07 -23.36 15.58
CA ASP A 179 -12.00 -24.01 14.84
C ASP A 179 -11.47 -23.09 13.75
N ILE A 180 -10.19 -23.30 13.40
CA ILE A 180 -9.52 -22.42 12.45
C ILE A 180 -10.06 -22.61 11.03
N GLU A 181 -10.37 -21.50 10.37
CA GLU A 181 -10.80 -21.46 8.97
C GLU A 181 -9.93 -20.47 8.17
N PRO A 182 -9.18 -20.93 7.16
CA PRO A 182 -8.45 -20.06 6.25
C PRO A 182 -9.40 -19.12 5.48
N ILE A 183 -9.01 -17.85 5.35
CA ILE A 183 -9.80 -16.84 4.61
C ILE A 183 -9.82 -17.15 3.10
N GLN A 184 -8.76 -17.76 2.56
CA GLN A 184 -8.69 -18.21 1.18
C GLN A 184 -8.70 -19.74 1.13
N LYS A 185 -9.70 -20.30 0.45
CA LYS A 185 -9.71 -21.73 0.10
C LYS A 185 -8.92 -21.94 -1.21
N PRO A 186 -8.00 -22.92 -1.26
CA PRO A 186 -7.34 -23.30 -2.52
C PRO A 186 -8.39 -23.62 -3.59
N GLN A 187 -8.12 -23.24 -4.84
CA GLN A 187 -9.06 -23.46 -5.94
C GLN A 187 -8.44 -24.52 -6.85
N PRO A 188 -9.07 -25.69 -7.05
CA PRO A 188 -8.45 -26.77 -7.82
C PRO A 188 -8.00 -26.31 -9.21
N ASN A 189 -6.83 -26.77 -9.63
CA ASN A 189 -6.27 -26.49 -10.95
C ASN A 189 -7.29 -26.83 -12.06
N LYS A 190 -7.70 -25.83 -12.84
CA LYS A 190 -8.69 -25.97 -13.91
C LYS A 190 -8.19 -26.79 -15.10
N ASP A 191 -6.88 -26.87 -15.25
CA ASP A 191 -6.21 -27.60 -16.33
C ASP A 191 -5.70 -28.97 -15.84
N TYR A 192 -6.16 -29.44 -14.68
CA TYR A 192 -5.89 -30.78 -14.17
C TYR A 192 -6.39 -31.83 -15.18
N LEU A 193 -5.48 -32.70 -15.62
CA LEU A 193 -5.80 -33.88 -16.42
C LEU A 193 -6.00 -35.06 -15.46
N GLU A 194 -7.19 -35.66 -15.45
CA GLU A 194 -7.54 -36.70 -14.46
C GLU A 194 -6.61 -37.92 -14.47
N LEU A 195 -5.92 -38.19 -15.58
CA LEU A 195 -4.76 -39.09 -15.71
C LEU A 195 -4.22 -38.96 -17.14
N PRO A 196 -3.25 -38.07 -17.43
CA PRO A 196 -2.66 -38.04 -18.75
C PRO A 196 -1.72 -39.23 -18.91
N GLY A 197 -1.90 -40.04 -19.94
CA GLY A 197 -0.89 -40.99 -20.36
C GLY A 197 0.39 -40.24 -20.75
N PRO A 198 1.57 -40.87 -20.66
CA PRO A 198 2.83 -40.23 -21.08
C PRO A 198 2.79 -39.70 -22.52
N LEU A 199 2.02 -40.34 -23.40
CA LEU A 199 1.79 -39.89 -24.78
C LEU A 199 0.83 -38.69 -24.86
N ASP A 200 -0.15 -38.58 -23.97
CA ASP A 200 -1.03 -37.40 -23.89
C ASP A 200 -0.26 -36.17 -23.44
N LEU A 201 0.74 -36.33 -22.57
CA LEU A 201 1.66 -35.25 -22.16
C LEU A 201 2.56 -34.80 -23.31
N VAL A 202 3.02 -35.74 -24.14
CA VAL A 202 3.78 -35.45 -25.37
C VAL A 202 2.92 -34.73 -26.41
N GLU A 203 1.67 -35.17 -26.58
CA GLU A 203 0.72 -34.56 -27.52
C GLU A 203 0.24 -33.18 -27.03
N PHE A 204 0.02 -33.01 -25.73
CA PHE A 204 -0.25 -31.72 -25.09
C PHE A 204 0.89 -30.73 -25.29
N ALA A 205 2.15 -31.17 -25.13
CA ALA A 205 3.35 -30.36 -25.40
C ALA A 205 3.48 -29.95 -26.88
N GLY A 206 2.88 -30.73 -27.80
CA GLY A 206 2.85 -30.45 -29.25
C GLY A 206 1.77 -29.49 -29.71
N ARG A 207 0.82 -29.07 -28.84
CA ARG A 207 -0.25 -28.11 -29.21
C ARG A 207 0.28 -26.69 -29.32
N GLY A 208 0.98 -26.38 -30.42
CA GLY A 208 1.29 -25.01 -30.85
C GLY A 208 2.73 -24.71 -31.26
N LEU A 209 3.65 -25.66 -31.23
CA LEU A 209 5.06 -25.52 -31.66
C LEU A 209 5.59 -26.82 -32.29
N VAL A 210 6.77 -26.73 -32.91
CA VAL A 210 7.52 -27.81 -33.61
C VAL A 210 7.38 -29.16 -32.91
N GLU A 211 7.08 -30.22 -33.66
CA GLU A 211 6.84 -31.55 -33.10
C GLU A 211 8.03 -31.99 -32.26
N TYR A 212 7.76 -32.66 -31.14
CA TYR A 212 8.76 -33.06 -30.13
C TYR A 212 10.00 -33.77 -30.75
N TRP A 213 9.83 -34.37 -31.93
CA TRP A 213 10.83 -35.13 -32.66
C TRP A 213 11.65 -34.31 -33.68
N ASP A 214 11.23 -33.08 -33.98
CA ASP A 214 11.76 -32.27 -35.08
C ASP A 214 12.86 -31.26 -34.65
N ALA A 215 13.04 -31.02 -33.34
CA ALA A 215 13.98 -30.03 -32.82
C ALA A 215 14.98 -30.62 -31.80
N VAL A 216 15.86 -31.52 -32.24
CA VAL A 216 16.95 -32.03 -31.40
C VAL A 216 18.26 -31.30 -31.73
N GLU A 217 18.50 -30.15 -31.09
CA GLU A 217 19.88 -29.69 -30.84
C GLU A 217 20.42 -30.43 -29.60
N MET A 218 21.58 -31.04 -29.77
CA MET A 218 22.22 -31.92 -28.77
C MET A 218 23.17 -31.10 -27.89
N PRO A 219 22.94 -30.97 -26.57
CA PRO A 219 23.91 -30.34 -25.69
C PRO A 219 25.10 -31.28 -25.44
N SER A 220 26.30 -30.70 -25.38
CA SER A 220 27.54 -31.43 -25.07
C SER A 220 27.67 -31.89 -23.62
N ASP A 221 26.79 -31.40 -22.72
CA ASP A 221 26.77 -31.72 -21.30
C ASP A 221 25.37 -32.18 -20.85
N TYR A 222 25.23 -33.48 -20.63
CA TYR A 222 23.98 -34.12 -20.25
C TYR A 222 23.46 -33.70 -18.87
N SER A 223 24.36 -33.28 -17.97
CA SER A 223 23.95 -32.78 -16.66
C SER A 223 23.19 -31.46 -16.82
N GLN A 224 23.68 -30.56 -17.67
CA GLN A 224 23.03 -29.27 -17.94
C GLN A 224 21.66 -29.44 -18.58
N TRP A 225 21.50 -30.45 -19.44
CA TRP A 225 20.21 -30.72 -20.07
C TRP A 225 19.15 -31.20 -19.06
N ALA A 226 19.50 -32.13 -18.18
CA ALA A 226 18.61 -32.67 -17.14
C ALA A 226 18.17 -31.57 -16.16
N TRP A 227 19.09 -30.70 -15.76
CA TRP A 227 18.75 -29.53 -14.95
C TRP A 227 17.97 -28.47 -15.71
N GLY A 228 18.17 -28.35 -17.03
CA GLY A 228 17.33 -27.53 -17.88
C GLY A 228 15.88 -28.02 -17.98
N ALA A 229 15.64 -29.32 -17.81
CA ALA A 229 14.27 -29.84 -17.66
C ALA A 229 13.70 -29.41 -16.31
N ILE A 230 14.44 -29.60 -15.22
CA ILE A 230 14.03 -29.17 -13.88
C ILE A 230 13.78 -27.65 -13.82
N MET A 231 14.53 -26.83 -14.56
CA MET A 231 14.35 -25.37 -14.63
C MET A 231 13.05 -24.91 -15.31
N GLY A 232 12.44 -25.74 -16.16
CA GLY A 232 11.19 -25.40 -16.84
C GLY A 232 11.21 -24.10 -17.62
N ASP A 233 10.14 -23.30 -17.50
CA ASP A 233 9.98 -21.95 -18.09
C ASP A 233 11.12 -20.94 -17.79
N PHE A 234 11.97 -21.19 -16.79
CA PHE A 234 13.13 -20.34 -16.51
C PHE A 234 14.29 -20.57 -17.47
N ASN A 235 14.30 -21.71 -18.17
CA ASN A 235 15.14 -21.91 -19.32
C ASN A 235 14.48 -21.23 -20.54
N GLN A 236 15.12 -20.21 -21.12
CA GLN A 236 14.57 -19.48 -22.27
C GLN A 236 14.78 -20.22 -23.60
N ASP A 237 15.66 -21.22 -23.61
CA ASP A 237 16.00 -22.06 -24.77
C ASP A 237 15.55 -23.51 -24.48
N ARG A 238 14.24 -23.72 -24.41
CA ARG A 238 13.65 -25.00 -24.01
C ARG A 238 13.67 -26.01 -25.16
N SER A 239 14.19 -27.21 -24.90
CA SER A 239 13.95 -28.34 -25.80
C SER A 239 12.55 -28.94 -25.57
N ALA A 240 12.01 -29.65 -26.56
CA ALA A 240 10.70 -30.31 -26.44
C ALA A 240 10.62 -31.28 -25.23
N GLY A 241 11.74 -31.93 -24.89
CA GLY A 241 11.87 -32.76 -23.70
C GLY A 241 11.69 -32.01 -22.38
N GLN A 242 12.14 -30.77 -22.31
CA GLN A 242 11.99 -29.92 -21.13
C GLN A 242 10.56 -29.37 -21.01
N ILE A 243 9.87 -29.17 -22.14
CA ILE A 243 8.45 -28.75 -22.21
C ILE A 243 7.52 -29.88 -21.74
N ALA A 244 7.79 -31.11 -22.14
CA ALA A 244 7.06 -32.29 -21.66
C ALA A 244 7.21 -32.48 -20.14
N PHE A 245 8.41 -32.25 -19.59
CA PHE A 245 8.65 -32.33 -18.14
C PHE A 245 7.82 -31.31 -17.33
N ASP A 246 7.79 -30.04 -17.74
CA ASP A 246 6.96 -29.04 -17.04
C ASP A 246 5.49 -29.38 -17.10
N SER A 247 5.03 -29.89 -18.24
CA SER A 247 3.64 -30.28 -18.42
C SER A 247 3.24 -31.39 -17.44
N ALA A 248 4.14 -32.35 -17.19
CA ALA A 248 3.94 -33.37 -16.15
C ALA A 248 3.90 -32.79 -14.74
N VAL A 249 4.80 -31.86 -14.38
CA VAL A 249 4.78 -31.22 -13.06
C VAL A 249 3.48 -30.45 -12.84
N THR A 250 2.96 -29.79 -13.89
CA THR A 250 1.68 -29.06 -13.80
C THR A 250 0.44 -29.94 -13.79
N ALA A 251 0.57 -31.23 -14.16
CA ALA A 251 -0.53 -32.20 -14.15
C ALA A 251 -0.77 -32.85 -12.77
N ILE A 252 0.10 -32.57 -11.79
CA ILE A 252 0.02 -33.14 -10.44
C ILE A 252 -1.12 -32.46 -9.66
N PRO A 253 -2.05 -33.23 -9.05
CA PRO A 253 -3.12 -32.67 -8.22
C PRO A 253 -2.57 -31.75 -7.12
N PHE A 254 -3.27 -30.65 -6.82
CA PHE A 254 -2.95 -29.71 -5.73
C PHE A 254 -1.67 -28.85 -5.89
N ILE A 255 -0.91 -29.02 -6.98
CA ILE A 255 0.05 -27.99 -7.42
C ILE A 255 -0.75 -26.87 -8.08
N ASP A 256 -1.21 -25.91 -7.25
CA ASP A 256 -2.01 -24.78 -7.73
C ASP A 256 -1.13 -23.81 -8.53
N GLN A 257 -1.49 -23.62 -9.81
CA GLN A 257 -0.84 -22.71 -10.77
C GLN A 257 0.59 -23.12 -11.18
N ILE A 258 0.94 -22.75 -12.43
CA ILE A 258 2.31 -22.78 -12.98
C ILE A 258 3.35 -22.16 -12.00
N GLY A 259 2.92 -21.29 -11.08
CA GLY A 259 3.74 -20.64 -10.07
C GLY A 259 4.32 -21.55 -8.98
N ASP A 260 3.57 -22.54 -8.47
CA ASP A 260 4.08 -23.35 -7.36
C ASP A 260 4.99 -24.50 -7.83
N GLY A 261 4.73 -25.07 -9.02
CA GLY A 261 5.70 -25.95 -9.70
C GLY A 261 7.02 -25.23 -10.01
N ARG A 262 6.95 -23.95 -10.39
CA ARG A 262 8.13 -23.07 -10.56
C ARG A 262 8.91 -22.86 -9.27
N ASP A 263 8.24 -22.77 -8.12
CA ASP A 263 8.91 -22.65 -6.81
C ASP A 263 9.68 -23.94 -6.48
N ILE A 264 9.14 -25.14 -6.80
CA ILE A 264 9.88 -26.41 -6.66
C ILE A 264 11.11 -26.39 -7.57
N SER A 265 10.92 -26.13 -8.86
CA SER A 265 11.99 -26.05 -9.87
C SER A 265 13.11 -25.09 -9.47
N ALA A 266 12.76 -23.90 -8.97
CA ALA A 266 13.72 -22.90 -8.53
C ALA A 266 14.51 -23.35 -7.29
N ASN A 267 13.84 -24.00 -6.33
CA ASN A 267 14.50 -24.55 -5.15
C ASN A 267 15.42 -25.72 -5.50
N LEU A 268 14.98 -26.64 -6.37
CA LEU A 268 15.80 -27.75 -6.85
C LEU A 268 17.01 -27.25 -7.64
N TYR A 269 16.84 -26.28 -8.55
CA TYR A 269 17.94 -25.68 -9.31
C TYR A 269 19.04 -25.08 -8.43
N ALA A 270 18.67 -24.55 -7.26
CA ALA A 270 19.63 -24.00 -6.32
C ALA A 270 20.66 -25.04 -5.83
N PHE A 271 20.35 -26.35 -5.94
CA PHE A 271 21.24 -27.45 -5.57
C PHE A 271 22.13 -27.95 -6.71
N TYR A 272 21.88 -27.54 -7.96
CA TYR A 272 22.65 -28.03 -9.13
C TYR A 272 24.15 -27.72 -9.02
N ASN A 273 24.50 -26.51 -8.60
CA ASN A 273 25.89 -26.04 -8.47
C ASN A 273 26.39 -26.10 -7.02
N ALA A 274 25.75 -26.89 -6.15
CA ALA A 274 26.17 -27.01 -4.76
C ALA A 274 27.26 -28.09 -4.65
N ASP A 275 28.40 -27.74 -4.04
CA ASP A 275 29.53 -28.67 -3.84
C ASP A 275 29.12 -29.88 -2.97
N ASP A 276 28.30 -29.67 -1.95
CA ASP A 276 27.57 -30.70 -1.23
C ASP A 276 26.14 -30.24 -0.98
N ILE A 277 25.18 -30.99 -1.51
CA ILE A 277 23.77 -30.66 -1.36
C ILE A 277 23.32 -30.70 0.10
N ARG A 278 24.06 -31.28 1.05
CA ARG A 278 23.68 -31.38 2.48
C ARG A 278 23.97 -30.12 3.31
N GLU A 279 24.88 -29.25 2.89
CA GLU A 279 25.36 -28.15 3.73
C GLU A 279 24.54 -26.85 3.60
N ASP A 280 23.67 -26.73 2.60
CA ASP A 280 22.94 -25.49 2.30
C ASP A 280 21.60 -25.37 3.04
N LYS A 281 21.67 -25.12 4.35
CA LYS A 281 20.52 -25.01 5.25
C LYS A 281 19.44 -24.02 4.76
N GLU A 282 19.84 -22.90 4.16
CA GLU A 282 18.88 -21.88 3.70
C GLU A 282 18.04 -22.40 2.53
N LYS A 283 18.65 -23.10 1.57
CA LYS A 283 17.94 -23.69 0.43
C LYS A 283 16.98 -24.79 0.85
N TYR A 284 17.35 -25.65 1.81
CA TYR A 284 16.39 -26.63 2.36
C TYR A 284 15.25 -25.98 3.11
N THR A 285 15.50 -24.86 3.78
CA THR A 285 14.42 -24.10 4.43
C THR A 285 13.42 -23.59 3.38
N ASP A 286 13.90 -23.07 2.25
CA ASP A 286 13.03 -22.61 1.17
C ASP A 286 12.31 -23.76 0.45
N LEU A 287 12.97 -24.91 0.31
CA LEU A 287 12.37 -26.14 -0.20
C LEU A 287 11.23 -26.63 0.72
N VAL A 288 11.45 -26.76 2.03
CA VAL A 288 10.42 -27.18 2.99
C VAL A 288 9.25 -26.21 3.01
N ILE A 289 9.50 -24.89 3.03
CA ILE A 289 8.45 -23.86 2.93
C ILE A 289 7.60 -24.05 1.66
N THR A 290 8.22 -24.45 0.56
CA THR A 290 7.52 -24.69 -0.70
C THR A 290 6.69 -25.97 -0.62
N LEU A 291 7.28 -27.07 -0.14
CA LEU A 291 6.64 -28.38 -0.04
C LEU A 291 5.42 -28.37 0.89
N VAL A 292 5.54 -27.74 2.06
CA VAL A 292 4.41 -27.56 2.99
C VAL A 292 3.23 -26.81 2.35
N GLY A 293 3.52 -25.93 1.38
CA GLY A 293 2.48 -25.20 0.64
C GLY A 293 1.50 -26.07 -0.13
N PHE A 294 1.93 -27.28 -0.51
CA PHE A 294 1.13 -28.23 -1.28
C PHE A 294 0.20 -29.09 -0.42
N ILE A 295 0.33 -29.04 0.91
CA ILE A 295 -0.59 -29.74 1.82
C ILE A 295 -1.99 -29.16 1.63
N PRO A 296 -2.99 -29.96 1.21
CA PRO A 296 -4.34 -29.47 0.95
C PRO A 296 -4.96 -28.79 2.18
N THR A 297 -5.77 -27.75 1.94
CA THR A 297 -6.60 -27.06 2.95
C THR A 297 -5.81 -26.26 4.02
N ALA A 298 -4.67 -26.74 4.50
CA ALA A 298 -3.87 -26.13 5.57
C ALA A 298 -2.50 -25.59 5.10
N GLY A 299 -1.96 -26.08 3.97
CA GLY A 299 -0.59 -25.82 3.54
C GLY A 299 -0.24 -24.35 3.34
N SER A 300 -1.17 -23.54 2.84
CA SER A 300 -0.96 -22.09 2.71
C SER A 300 -0.75 -21.39 4.05
N LEU A 301 -1.47 -21.80 5.09
CA LEU A 301 -1.35 -21.24 6.44
C LEU A 301 -0.06 -21.71 7.11
N ILE A 302 0.29 -23.00 6.98
CA ILE A 302 1.56 -23.55 7.50
C ILE A 302 2.76 -22.92 6.77
N LYS A 303 2.71 -22.77 5.43
CA LYS A 303 3.72 -22.04 4.63
C LYS A 303 3.87 -20.60 5.12
N GLY A 304 2.76 -19.95 5.47
CA GLY A 304 2.75 -18.62 6.10
C GLY A 304 3.50 -18.60 7.44
N LEU A 305 3.17 -19.52 8.34
CA LEU A 305 3.83 -19.69 9.64
C LEU A 305 5.35 -19.89 9.49
N PHE A 306 5.77 -20.82 8.63
CA PHE A 306 7.19 -21.11 8.41
C PHE A 306 7.94 -19.88 7.85
N LYS A 307 7.34 -19.15 6.92
CA LYS A 307 7.92 -17.90 6.38
C LYS A 307 8.07 -16.85 7.46
N GLU A 308 7.06 -16.68 8.31
CA GLU A 308 7.09 -15.66 9.36
C GLU A 308 8.13 -16.00 10.45
N LEU A 309 8.19 -17.26 10.88
CA LEU A 309 9.23 -17.76 11.80
C LEU A 309 10.64 -17.61 11.22
N LYS A 310 10.84 -17.88 9.91
CA LYS A 310 12.11 -17.63 9.21
C LYS A 310 12.48 -16.14 9.23
N ILE A 311 11.50 -15.25 9.01
CA ILE A 311 11.72 -13.79 8.94
C ILE A 311 12.04 -13.19 10.31
N LEU A 312 11.29 -13.59 11.34
CA LEU A 312 11.43 -13.06 12.70
C LEU A 312 12.63 -13.67 13.43
N GLY A 313 12.99 -14.91 13.12
CA GLY A 313 14.16 -15.56 13.68
C GLY A 313 14.05 -15.66 15.20
N LYS A 314 14.98 -15.03 15.94
CA LYS A 314 14.98 -15.01 17.41
C LYS A 314 14.04 -13.97 18.03
N ALA A 315 13.52 -13.04 17.22
CA ALA A 315 12.60 -11.99 17.67
C ALA A 315 11.13 -12.42 17.53
N ALA A 316 10.88 -13.69 17.18
CA ALA A 316 9.53 -14.21 17.07
C ALA A 316 8.94 -14.36 18.48
N ASP A 317 7.75 -13.82 18.67
CA ASP A 317 6.92 -14.01 19.85
C ASP A 317 5.50 -14.41 19.44
N LEU A 318 4.70 -14.81 20.42
CA LEU A 318 3.36 -15.32 20.19
C LEU A 318 2.47 -14.26 19.53
N ASP A 319 2.53 -13.03 20.03
CA ASP A 319 1.67 -11.93 19.60
C ASP A 319 1.88 -11.62 18.12
N MET A 320 3.14 -11.55 17.67
CA MET A 320 3.48 -11.29 16.27
C MET A 320 3.03 -12.42 15.35
N ILE A 321 3.25 -13.67 15.75
CA ILE A 321 2.88 -14.84 14.94
C ILE A 321 1.36 -15.00 14.88
N ALA A 322 0.67 -14.93 16.02
CA ALA A 322 -0.78 -15.01 16.10
C ALA A 322 -1.43 -13.87 15.31
N ALA A 323 -0.93 -12.63 15.43
CA ALA A 323 -1.43 -11.51 14.64
C ALA A 323 -1.25 -11.73 13.12
N PHE A 324 -0.13 -12.32 12.70
CA PHE A 324 0.10 -12.67 11.29
C PHE A 324 -0.91 -13.74 10.82
N LEU A 325 -1.11 -14.81 11.59
CA LEU A 325 -2.04 -15.89 11.25
C LEU A 325 -3.49 -15.41 11.21
N ARG A 326 -3.90 -14.55 12.15
CA ARG A 326 -5.24 -13.92 12.18
C ARG A 326 -5.52 -13.02 10.96
N ALA A 327 -4.50 -12.62 10.20
CA ALA A 327 -4.68 -11.92 8.93
C ALA A 327 -5.00 -12.88 7.77
N GLY A 328 -4.72 -14.18 7.91
CA GLY A 328 -4.95 -15.22 6.91
C GLY A 328 -6.02 -16.25 7.28
N ALA A 329 -6.42 -16.33 8.55
CA ALA A 329 -7.40 -17.27 9.07
C ALA A 329 -8.21 -16.67 10.23
N LYS A 330 -9.40 -17.23 10.47
CA LYS A 330 -10.26 -16.95 11.63
C LYS A 330 -10.34 -18.19 12.52
N GLY A 331 -10.68 -18.03 13.80
CA GLY A 331 -10.66 -19.13 14.78
C GLY A 331 -9.40 -19.14 15.66
N ASP A 332 -9.27 -20.20 16.46
CA ASP A 332 -8.20 -20.34 17.46
C ASP A 332 -6.84 -20.65 16.82
N VAL A 333 -6.06 -19.61 16.54
CA VAL A 333 -4.73 -19.76 15.91
C VAL A 333 -3.70 -20.39 16.85
N VAL A 334 -3.85 -20.23 18.17
CA VAL A 334 -2.90 -20.78 19.15
C VAL A 334 -3.14 -22.26 19.34
N LYS A 335 -4.39 -22.68 19.55
CA LYS A 335 -4.78 -24.08 19.58
C LYS A 335 -4.42 -24.79 18.27
N TRP A 336 -4.60 -24.12 17.13
CA TRP A 336 -4.17 -24.67 15.85
C TRP A 336 -2.65 -24.89 15.80
N MET A 337 -1.83 -23.90 16.18
CA MET A 337 -0.38 -24.07 16.24
C MET A 337 0.04 -25.20 17.19
N GLN A 338 -0.62 -25.33 18.35
CA GLN A 338 -0.39 -26.42 19.31
C GLN A 338 -0.78 -27.79 18.75
N SER A 339 -1.74 -27.84 17.83
CA SER A 339 -2.17 -29.09 17.18
C SER A 339 -1.26 -29.55 16.04
N LEU A 340 -0.30 -28.72 15.60
CA LEU A 340 0.60 -29.09 14.51
C LEU A 340 1.55 -30.20 14.95
N ASP A 341 1.49 -31.34 14.25
CA ASP A 341 2.43 -32.44 14.41
C ASP A 341 3.44 -32.43 13.24
N MET A 342 4.69 -32.12 13.55
CA MET A 342 5.76 -32.07 12.55
C MET A 342 6.06 -33.44 11.93
N SER A 343 5.70 -34.54 12.59
CA SER A 343 5.80 -35.89 12.03
C SER A 343 4.73 -36.14 10.97
N VAL A 344 3.51 -35.65 11.20
CA VAL A 344 2.42 -35.70 10.21
C VAL A 344 2.79 -34.84 9.01
N ILE A 345 3.23 -33.59 9.24
CA ILE A 345 3.69 -32.69 8.17
C ILE A 345 4.86 -33.32 7.39
N LYS A 346 5.80 -33.97 8.08
CA LYS A 346 6.89 -34.71 7.45
C LYS A 346 6.31 -35.78 6.51
N ASN A 347 5.43 -36.63 7.00
CA ASN A 347 4.83 -37.70 6.20
C ASN A 347 4.07 -37.17 4.98
N ASP A 348 3.32 -36.08 5.13
CA ASP A 348 2.60 -35.43 4.02
C ASP A 348 3.58 -34.90 2.96
N ILE A 349 4.68 -34.27 3.38
CA ILE A 349 5.74 -33.82 2.47
C ILE A 349 6.34 -35.00 1.70
N TYR A 350 6.70 -36.10 2.36
CA TYR A 350 7.29 -37.25 1.67
C TYR A 350 6.29 -37.98 0.78
N GLY A 351 5.02 -38.07 1.18
CA GLY A 351 3.97 -38.62 0.33
C GLY A 351 3.83 -37.84 -0.97
N GLN A 352 3.79 -36.52 -0.88
CA GLN A 352 3.74 -35.65 -2.06
C GLN A 352 5.00 -35.73 -2.91
N LEU A 353 6.19 -35.75 -2.28
CA LEU A 353 7.44 -35.93 -3.00
C LEU A 353 7.48 -37.26 -3.73
N ASP A 354 6.99 -38.34 -3.11
CA ASP A 354 6.90 -39.66 -3.75
C ASP A 354 5.94 -39.63 -4.95
N ASP A 355 4.76 -39.03 -4.80
CA ASP A 355 3.78 -38.87 -5.88
C ASP A 355 4.36 -38.06 -7.06
N ILE A 356 4.99 -36.91 -6.77
CA ILE A 356 5.65 -36.07 -7.78
C ILE A 356 6.75 -36.85 -8.48
N THR A 357 7.62 -37.49 -7.69
CA THR A 357 8.76 -38.25 -8.21
C THR A 357 8.30 -39.42 -9.07
N LYS A 358 7.25 -40.13 -8.65
CA LYS A 358 6.69 -41.25 -9.39
C LYS A 358 6.11 -40.82 -10.74
N GLN A 359 5.35 -39.73 -10.79
CA GLN A 359 4.82 -39.20 -12.05
C GLN A 359 5.93 -38.74 -13.00
N VAL A 360 6.90 -37.99 -12.46
CA VAL A 360 8.08 -37.52 -13.22
C VAL A 360 8.88 -38.68 -13.79
N LYS A 361 9.19 -39.71 -12.97
CA LYS A 361 9.91 -40.90 -13.42
C LYS A 361 9.16 -41.65 -14.50
N THR A 362 7.86 -41.87 -14.32
CA THR A 362 7.02 -42.56 -15.31
C THR A 362 7.07 -41.86 -16.67
N LEU A 363 6.99 -40.53 -16.70
CA LEU A 363 7.16 -39.76 -17.92
C LEU A 363 8.57 -39.95 -18.50
N MET A 364 9.61 -39.73 -17.70
CA MET A 364 11.01 -39.79 -18.11
C MET A 364 11.38 -41.16 -18.68
N ASP A 365 10.96 -42.24 -18.03
CA ASP A 365 11.18 -43.62 -18.49
C ASP A 365 10.43 -43.90 -19.80
N THR A 366 9.24 -43.32 -19.99
CA THR A 366 8.50 -43.48 -21.24
C THR A 366 9.17 -42.72 -22.38
N LEU A 367 9.62 -41.48 -22.13
CA LEU A 367 10.36 -40.68 -23.11
C LEU A 367 11.70 -41.33 -23.46
N GLU A 368 12.36 -41.95 -22.48
CA GLU A 368 13.57 -42.74 -22.66
C GLU A 368 13.33 -43.90 -23.64
N GLN A 369 12.31 -44.72 -23.37
CA GLN A 369 11.96 -45.88 -24.19
C GLN A 369 11.57 -45.48 -25.61
N GLU A 370 10.73 -44.46 -25.77
CA GLU A 370 10.31 -43.95 -27.10
C GLU A 370 11.48 -43.36 -27.87
N SER A 371 12.39 -42.66 -27.20
CA SER A 371 13.62 -42.14 -27.80
C SER A 371 14.51 -43.28 -28.31
N ARG A 372 14.67 -44.37 -27.53
CA ARG A 372 15.42 -45.55 -27.98
C ARG A 372 14.79 -46.23 -29.19
N LYS A 373 13.47 -46.41 -29.19
CA LYS A 373 12.74 -47.04 -30.33
C LYS A 373 12.96 -46.28 -31.65
N ARG A 374 13.13 -44.97 -31.57
CA ARG A 374 13.34 -44.08 -32.73
C ARG A 374 14.81 -43.83 -33.08
N GLY A 375 15.75 -44.48 -32.37
CA GLY A 375 17.19 -44.37 -32.62
C GLY A 375 17.87 -43.17 -31.94
N TYR A 376 17.17 -42.38 -31.12
CA TYR A 376 17.70 -41.25 -30.37
C TYR A 376 18.33 -41.69 -29.04
N THR A 377 19.35 -42.55 -29.10
CA THR A 377 20.02 -43.14 -27.92
C THR A 377 20.59 -42.10 -26.96
N VAL A 378 21.10 -41.00 -27.50
CA VAL A 378 21.70 -39.91 -26.73
C VAL A 378 20.67 -39.16 -25.88
N VAL A 379 19.48 -38.92 -26.44
CA VAL A 379 18.36 -38.28 -25.74
C VAL A 379 17.80 -39.22 -24.69
N ALA A 380 17.68 -40.52 -25.01
CA ALA A 380 17.28 -41.55 -24.06
C ALA A 380 18.22 -41.61 -22.84
N ASP A 381 19.53 -41.57 -23.05
CA ASP A 381 20.50 -41.59 -21.95
C ASP A 381 20.42 -40.31 -21.09
N ALA A 382 19.99 -39.18 -21.65
CA ALA A 382 19.74 -37.95 -20.90
C ALA A 382 18.51 -38.07 -19.98
N TYR A 383 17.42 -38.66 -20.47
CA TYR A 383 16.23 -38.97 -19.65
C TYR A 383 16.57 -39.89 -18.48
N LYS A 384 17.31 -40.98 -18.76
CA LYS A 384 17.76 -41.92 -17.73
C LYS A 384 18.62 -41.22 -16.66
N ARG A 385 19.58 -40.38 -17.07
CA ARG A 385 20.42 -39.62 -16.13
C ARG A 385 19.61 -38.65 -15.27
N CYS A 386 18.56 -38.04 -15.80
CA CYS A 386 17.67 -37.16 -15.03
C CYS A 386 16.96 -37.92 -13.90
N VAL A 387 16.48 -39.14 -14.18
CA VAL A 387 15.85 -40.01 -13.17
C VAL A 387 16.84 -40.38 -12.07
N GLU A 388 18.05 -40.80 -12.44
CA GLU A 388 19.11 -41.17 -11.49
C GLU A 388 19.50 -39.99 -10.58
N GLN A 389 19.56 -38.77 -11.11
CA GLN A 389 19.88 -37.56 -10.34
C GLN A 389 18.77 -37.15 -9.37
N LEU A 390 17.50 -37.27 -9.77
CA LEU A 390 16.37 -37.04 -8.86
C LEU A 390 16.39 -38.04 -7.70
N ASP A 391 16.71 -39.30 -7.97
CA ASP A 391 16.86 -40.32 -6.94
C ASP A 391 17.98 -40.02 -5.94
N ASP A 392 19.14 -39.60 -6.43
CA ASP A 392 20.27 -39.22 -5.57
C ASP A 392 19.96 -37.98 -4.72
N PHE A 393 19.27 -36.99 -5.29
CA PHE A 393 18.84 -35.80 -4.57
C PHE A 393 17.92 -36.16 -3.40
N PHE A 394 16.82 -36.89 -3.64
CA PHE A 394 15.85 -37.20 -2.59
C PHE A 394 16.43 -38.10 -1.49
N LYS A 395 17.36 -39.01 -1.83
CA LYS A 395 18.11 -39.79 -0.83
C LYS A 395 18.94 -38.91 0.11
N LYS A 396 19.56 -37.85 -0.43
CA LYS A 396 20.42 -36.94 0.33
C LYS A 396 19.64 -35.82 1.04
N ALA A 397 18.43 -35.52 0.59
CA ALA A 397 17.57 -34.46 1.14
C ALA A 397 16.88 -34.85 2.47
N ASP A 398 16.78 -36.14 2.80
CA ASP A 398 15.98 -36.59 3.95
C ASP A 398 16.44 -36.03 5.30
N GLY A 399 17.75 -36.12 5.57
CA GLY A 399 18.35 -35.59 6.81
C GLY A 399 18.15 -34.08 6.95
N PRO A 400 18.52 -33.27 5.93
CA PRO A 400 18.30 -31.83 5.95
C PRO A 400 16.83 -31.40 6.07
N ILE A 401 15.89 -32.04 5.36
CA ILE A 401 14.45 -31.76 5.49
C ILE A 401 13.98 -32.02 6.92
N SER A 402 14.34 -33.19 7.47
CA SER A 402 14.01 -33.55 8.86
C SER A 402 14.55 -32.55 9.86
N LYS A 403 15.80 -32.09 9.65
CA LYS A 403 16.43 -31.07 10.49
C LYS A 403 15.70 -29.73 10.43
N VAL A 404 15.27 -29.29 9.24
CA VAL A 404 14.50 -28.06 9.08
C VAL A 404 13.17 -28.15 9.85
N LEU A 405 12.44 -29.25 9.71
CA LEU A 405 11.17 -29.45 10.43
C LEU A 405 11.37 -29.48 11.95
N SER A 406 12.42 -30.16 12.43
CA SER A 406 12.79 -30.16 13.86
C SER A 406 13.14 -28.76 14.36
N ASP A 407 13.96 -28.01 13.61
CA ASP A 407 14.32 -26.62 13.97
C ASP A 407 13.08 -25.71 14.03
N PHE A 408 12.07 -25.96 13.19
CA PHE A 408 10.79 -25.24 13.24
C PHE A 408 9.94 -25.67 14.44
N ASP A 409 9.88 -26.96 14.75
CA ASP A 409 9.19 -27.49 15.92
C ASP A 409 9.71 -26.87 17.22
N ASP A 410 11.03 -26.86 17.39
CA ASP A 410 11.70 -26.29 18.56
C ASP A 410 11.36 -24.80 18.71
N ARG A 411 11.38 -24.05 17.59
CA ARG A 411 11.01 -22.63 17.59
C ARG A 411 9.54 -22.43 17.96
N LEU A 412 8.64 -23.24 17.42
CA LEU A 412 7.22 -23.13 17.70
C LEU A 412 6.95 -23.40 19.18
N LYS A 413 7.55 -24.47 19.74
CA LYS A 413 7.49 -24.80 21.17
C LYS A 413 8.05 -23.71 22.08
N MET A 414 9.09 -23.01 21.66
CA MET A 414 9.65 -21.87 22.40
C MET A 414 8.73 -20.65 22.46
N ILE A 415 7.82 -20.50 21.49
CA ILE A 415 6.95 -19.32 21.34
C ILE A 415 5.56 -19.58 21.91
N LEU A 416 5.07 -20.82 21.81
CA LEU A 416 3.75 -21.18 22.28
C LEU A 416 3.70 -21.09 23.81
N PRO A 417 2.65 -20.44 24.36
CA PRO A 417 2.57 -20.21 25.78
C PRO A 417 2.12 -21.49 26.50
N GLU A 418 2.50 -21.61 27.76
CA GLU A 418 1.91 -22.61 28.67
C GLU A 418 0.47 -22.21 29.08
N ALA A 419 0.10 -20.93 28.95
CA ALA A 419 -1.19 -20.37 29.37
C ALA A 419 -1.96 -19.67 28.21
N PRO A 420 -3.31 -19.71 28.20
CA PRO A 420 -4.12 -19.40 27.01
C PRO A 420 -4.44 -17.92 26.75
N LEU A 421 -4.03 -16.98 27.61
CA LEU A 421 -4.38 -15.56 27.50
C LEU A 421 -3.19 -14.72 27.07
N VAL A 422 -3.41 -13.87 26.06
CA VAL A 422 -2.40 -12.99 25.47
C VAL A 422 -2.58 -11.56 25.98
N THR A 423 -1.48 -10.86 26.27
CA THR A 423 -1.51 -9.45 26.68
C THR A 423 -2.01 -8.56 25.54
N SER A 424 -2.99 -7.68 25.78
CA SER A 424 -3.14 -6.49 24.93
C SER A 424 -2.02 -5.50 25.30
N GLY A 425 -1.34 -4.92 24.32
CA GLY A 425 -0.13 -4.11 24.54
C GLY A 425 -0.36 -2.77 25.25
N THR A 426 -1.57 -2.50 25.76
CA THR A 426 -1.96 -1.16 26.23
C THR A 426 -2.54 -1.19 27.65
N SER A 427 -1.96 -0.36 28.52
CA SER A 427 -2.61 0.06 29.77
C SER A 427 -3.57 1.22 29.51
N PHE A 428 -4.77 1.13 30.09
CA PHE A 428 -5.79 2.18 30.03
C PHE A 428 -5.82 2.89 31.37
N SER A 429 -5.90 4.22 31.41
CA SER A 429 -6.03 4.96 32.67
C SER A 429 -7.43 5.55 32.77
N ILE A 430 -8.15 5.18 33.82
CA ILE A 430 -9.45 5.71 34.20
C ILE A 430 -9.20 6.95 35.06
N SER A 431 -9.56 8.14 34.57
CA SER A 431 -9.36 9.41 35.28
C SER A 431 -10.56 9.74 36.18
N ALA A 432 -10.28 9.95 37.47
CA ALA A 432 -11.22 10.41 38.49
C ALA A 432 -11.97 11.70 38.07
N GLY A 433 -13.25 11.83 38.46
CA GLY A 433 -14.02 13.07 38.29
C GLY A 433 -14.56 13.40 36.90
N THR A 434 -14.54 12.48 35.93
CA THR A 434 -15.19 12.68 34.61
C THR A 434 -16.29 11.65 34.37
N ALA A 435 -17.50 12.10 34.02
CA ALA A 435 -18.66 11.22 33.73
C ALA A 435 -18.53 10.41 32.42
N GLN A 436 -17.44 10.61 31.67
CA GLN A 436 -17.23 9.99 30.37
C GLN A 436 -15.73 9.71 30.17
N GLY A 437 -15.33 8.45 30.35
CA GLY A 437 -14.02 7.98 29.90
C GLY A 437 -13.98 7.95 28.37
N GLY A 438 -12.91 8.47 27.76
CA GLY A 438 -12.74 8.42 26.31
C GLY A 438 -12.56 6.99 25.79
N GLY A 439 -13.10 6.67 24.63
CA GLY A 439 -12.86 5.38 23.97
C GLY A 439 -11.43 5.28 23.41
N LYS A 440 -10.79 4.12 23.57
CA LYS A 440 -9.52 3.77 22.91
C LYS A 440 -9.74 2.62 21.94
N ALA A 441 -9.29 2.78 20.69
CA ALA A 441 -9.22 1.71 19.72
C ALA A 441 -7.76 1.30 19.54
N GLU A 442 -7.47 0.00 19.73
CA GLU A 442 -6.16 -0.57 19.46
C GLU A 442 -6.25 -1.54 18.28
N VAL A 443 -5.25 -1.52 17.41
CA VAL A 443 -5.05 -2.54 16.38
C VAL A 443 -3.76 -3.25 16.74
N ILE A 444 -3.84 -4.55 17.03
CA ILE A 444 -2.65 -5.40 17.19
C ILE A 444 -1.94 -5.42 15.82
N LYS A 445 -0.86 -4.64 15.71
CA LYS A 445 -0.17 -4.44 14.43
C LYS A 445 0.66 -5.67 14.12
N THR A 446 0.45 -6.25 12.94
CA THR A 446 1.49 -7.08 12.31
C THR A 446 2.70 -6.21 12.00
N ARG A 447 3.89 -6.83 11.89
CA ARG A 447 5.06 -6.16 11.35
C ARG A 447 4.66 -5.48 10.04
N ASN A 448 4.80 -4.15 9.98
CA ASN A 448 4.71 -3.43 8.71
C ASN A 448 5.61 -4.18 7.72
N LYS A 449 5.05 -4.67 6.60
CA LYS A 449 5.82 -5.18 5.47
C LYS A 449 6.78 -4.08 5.04
N THR A 450 7.91 -3.99 5.72
CA THR A 450 9.10 -3.32 5.25
C THR A 450 9.43 -4.12 4.02
N LYS A 451 9.12 -3.58 2.84
CA LYS A 451 9.72 -4.05 1.60
C LYS A 451 11.21 -4.13 1.92
N LYS A 452 11.73 -5.35 2.18
CA LYS A 452 13.16 -5.59 2.33
C LYS A 452 13.76 -4.84 1.15
N LYS A 453 14.63 -3.85 1.41
CA LYS A 453 15.43 -3.29 0.32
C LYS A 453 16.09 -4.50 -0.30
N THR A 454 15.80 -4.70 -1.57
CA THR A 454 16.29 -5.86 -2.30
C THR A 454 17.79 -5.89 -2.09
N ASP A 455 18.33 -7.01 -1.60
CA ASP A 455 19.76 -7.29 -1.57
C ASP A 455 20.26 -7.49 -3.02
N THR A 456 19.67 -6.81 -4.00
CA THR A 456 20.03 -6.84 -5.41
C THR A 456 20.30 -5.42 -5.90
N CYS A 457 21.34 -5.28 -6.72
CA CYS A 457 21.70 -4.02 -7.34
C CYS A 457 20.60 -3.54 -8.30
N PRO A 458 20.10 -2.30 -8.20
CA PRO A 458 19.03 -1.79 -9.05
C PRO A 458 19.45 -1.61 -10.52
N LEU A 459 20.75 -1.69 -10.81
CA LEU A 459 21.28 -1.62 -12.18
C LEU A 459 21.34 -3.00 -12.82
N CYS A 460 22.03 -3.95 -12.20
CA CYS A 460 22.32 -5.26 -12.82
C CYS A 460 21.54 -6.43 -12.20
N ASN A 461 20.72 -6.17 -11.19
CA ASN A 461 19.93 -7.14 -10.44
C ASN A 461 20.72 -8.28 -9.76
N LYS A 462 22.06 -8.20 -9.74
CA LYS A 462 22.93 -9.13 -8.99
C LYS A 462 22.79 -8.92 -7.49
N LYS A 463 22.90 -9.99 -6.70
CA LYS A 463 22.90 -9.91 -5.24
C LYS A 463 24.05 -9.03 -4.74
N ILE A 464 23.79 -8.17 -3.75
CA ILE A 464 24.73 -7.28 -3.07
C ILE A 464 24.63 -7.50 -1.56
N GLY A 465 25.72 -7.23 -0.84
CA GLY A 465 25.74 -7.39 0.63
C GLY A 465 24.67 -6.56 1.33
N LYS A 466 24.17 -7.06 2.46
CA LYS A 466 23.09 -6.46 3.26
C LYS A 466 23.34 -4.96 3.51
N GLY A 467 22.38 -4.12 3.12
CA GLY A 467 22.46 -2.66 3.29
C GLY A 467 23.21 -1.91 2.17
N LYS A 468 23.88 -2.61 1.25
CA LYS A 468 24.40 -1.99 0.02
C LYS A 468 23.21 -1.66 -0.90
N LYS A 469 23.32 -0.54 -1.63
CA LYS A 469 22.31 -0.14 -2.63
C LYS A 469 22.72 -0.48 -4.06
N GLU A 470 23.98 -0.81 -4.30
CA GLU A 470 24.56 -1.03 -5.63
C GLU A 470 25.80 -1.93 -5.56
N CYS A 471 26.27 -2.40 -6.72
CA CYS A 471 27.50 -3.19 -6.83
C CYS A 471 28.74 -2.37 -6.46
N GLU A 472 29.78 -3.05 -5.99
CA GLU A 472 31.05 -2.43 -5.64
C GLU A 472 31.65 -1.66 -6.84
N GLY A 473 32.02 -0.40 -6.58
CA GLY A 473 32.55 0.54 -7.56
C GLY A 473 31.51 1.37 -8.33
N ALA A 474 30.21 1.03 -8.29
CA ALA A 474 29.19 1.84 -8.98
C ALA A 474 29.10 3.22 -8.30
N LYS A 475 29.21 4.32 -9.07
CA LYS A 475 29.16 5.71 -8.54
C LYS A 475 27.89 6.39 -9.01
N VAL A 476 26.76 5.82 -8.60
CA VAL A 476 25.42 6.17 -9.11
C VAL A 476 24.53 6.84 -8.05
N GLY A 477 25.13 7.27 -6.93
CA GLY A 477 24.43 8.07 -5.92
C GLY A 477 23.96 9.42 -6.47
N SER A 478 22.68 9.77 -6.29
CA SER A 478 22.15 11.05 -6.76
C SER A 478 22.54 12.20 -5.82
N ILE A 479 23.12 13.28 -6.36
CA ILE A 479 23.33 14.55 -5.63
C ILE A 479 22.03 15.38 -5.58
N SER A 480 21.12 15.16 -6.53
CA SER A 480 19.87 15.90 -6.71
C SER A 480 18.69 14.98 -7.05
N LYS A 481 17.46 15.49 -6.92
CA LYS A 481 16.23 14.76 -7.25
C LYS A 481 15.96 14.79 -8.76
N ALA A 482 15.70 13.64 -9.36
CA ALA A 482 15.28 13.55 -10.77
C ALA A 482 13.96 14.34 -11.03
N VAL A 483 13.87 14.95 -12.22
CA VAL A 483 12.70 15.70 -12.69
C VAL A 483 12.10 14.93 -13.86
N MET A 484 10.94 14.29 -13.66
CA MET A 484 10.27 13.46 -14.67
C MET A 484 8.76 13.72 -14.80
N ASP A 485 8.15 14.36 -13.81
CA ASP A 485 6.70 14.50 -13.72
C ASP A 485 6.20 15.89 -14.21
N ASP A 486 7.11 16.85 -14.38
CA ASP A 486 6.85 18.26 -14.71
C ASP A 486 6.63 18.48 -16.21
N GLY A 487 7.67 18.29 -17.04
CA GLY A 487 7.59 18.18 -18.50
C GLY A 487 6.69 19.24 -19.13
N SER A 488 6.93 20.50 -18.75
CA SER A 488 6.18 21.67 -19.20
C SER A 488 6.93 22.33 -20.34
N SER A 489 6.25 22.65 -21.44
CA SER A 489 6.88 23.33 -22.58
C SER A 489 7.49 24.67 -22.17
N GLN A 490 6.93 25.36 -21.17
CA GLN A 490 7.48 26.61 -20.64
C GLN A 490 8.84 26.42 -19.98
N LYS A 491 9.06 25.30 -19.28
CA LYS A 491 10.35 25.02 -18.63
C LYS A 491 11.42 24.67 -19.67
N LEU A 492 11.02 23.92 -20.68
CA LEU A 492 11.89 23.60 -21.80
C LEU A 492 12.28 24.86 -22.59
N TRP A 493 11.34 25.80 -22.79
CA TRP A 493 11.65 27.11 -23.37
C TRP A 493 12.67 27.89 -22.55
N LYS A 494 12.56 27.92 -21.22
CA LYS A 494 13.58 28.56 -20.36
C LYS A 494 14.97 27.96 -20.55
N GLU A 495 15.05 26.65 -20.74
CA GLU A 495 16.33 25.98 -20.99
C GLU A 495 16.91 26.33 -22.37
N PHE A 496 16.07 26.54 -23.38
CA PHE A 496 16.50 27.06 -24.69
C PHE A 496 16.94 28.52 -24.60
N GLU A 497 16.22 29.34 -23.83
CA GLU A 497 16.56 30.75 -23.57
C GLU A 497 17.94 30.87 -22.92
N ILE A 498 18.18 30.11 -21.85
CA ILE A 498 19.47 30.06 -21.15
C ILE A 498 20.59 29.57 -22.08
N ARG A 499 20.35 28.50 -22.84
CA ARG A 499 21.35 27.90 -23.72
C ARG A 499 21.77 28.81 -24.87
N ASN A 500 20.80 29.48 -25.50
CA ASN A 500 21.03 30.28 -26.70
C ASN A 500 21.25 31.76 -26.39
N GLY A 501 21.16 32.17 -25.12
CA GLY A 501 21.26 33.56 -24.70
C GLY A 501 20.08 34.40 -25.16
N TRP A 502 18.90 33.79 -25.31
CA TRP A 502 17.69 34.49 -25.72
C TRP A 502 17.00 35.14 -24.53
N ARG A 503 16.44 36.33 -24.72
CA ARG A 503 15.60 36.99 -23.69
C ARG A 503 14.31 36.23 -23.44
N ASP A 504 13.68 35.76 -24.51
CA ASP A 504 12.52 34.90 -24.47
C ASP A 504 12.36 34.14 -25.79
N LYS A 505 11.39 33.22 -25.86
CA LYS A 505 11.05 32.46 -27.07
C LYS A 505 10.81 33.28 -28.35
N THR A 506 10.57 34.59 -28.27
CA THR A 506 10.36 35.44 -29.45
C THR A 506 11.63 35.68 -30.26
N GLU A 507 12.80 35.42 -29.67
CA GLU A 507 14.10 35.50 -30.36
C GLU A 507 14.46 34.22 -31.12
N HIS A 508 13.64 33.16 -31.05
CA HIS A 508 13.83 31.99 -31.88
C HIS A 508 13.70 32.38 -33.37
N PRO A 509 14.62 31.96 -34.27
CA PRO A 509 14.61 32.38 -35.69
C PRO A 509 13.34 32.06 -36.48
N TRP A 510 12.52 31.09 -36.03
CA TRP A 510 11.26 30.71 -36.68
C TRP A 510 10.04 31.41 -36.06
N TRP A 511 10.27 32.37 -35.16
CA TRP A 511 9.22 33.14 -34.52
C TRP A 511 8.69 34.24 -35.45
N HIS A 512 7.41 34.16 -35.79
CA HIS A 512 6.67 35.20 -36.53
C HIS A 512 5.32 35.53 -35.90
N GLY A 513 5.12 35.12 -34.64
CA GLY A 513 3.91 35.37 -33.87
C GLY A 513 3.51 34.19 -33.01
N ALA A 514 2.44 34.40 -32.22
CA ALA A 514 1.95 33.41 -31.27
C ALA A 514 1.69 32.05 -31.94
N GLY A 515 2.26 30.99 -31.33
CA GLY A 515 2.09 29.61 -31.77
C GLY A 515 2.85 29.23 -33.04
N ALA A 516 3.76 30.06 -33.55
CA ALA A 516 4.59 29.74 -34.71
C ALA A 516 5.50 28.51 -34.45
N VAL A 517 6.13 28.46 -33.26
CA VAL A 517 7.05 27.42 -32.82
C VAL A 517 6.61 26.87 -31.46
N GLN A 518 6.82 25.58 -31.22
CA GLN A 518 6.58 24.91 -29.95
C GLN A 518 7.81 24.09 -29.54
N ALA A 519 8.19 24.19 -28.27
CA ALA A 519 9.15 23.29 -27.65
C ALA A 519 8.52 21.90 -27.46
N HIS A 520 9.25 20.88 -27.87
CA HIS A 520 8.85 19.47 -27.76
C HIS A 520 9.88 18.69 -26.95
N HIS A 521 9.41 17.91 -25.97
CA HIS A 521 10.24 16.98 -25.22
C HIS A 521 10.44 15.70 -26.04
N LEU A 522 11.69 15.39 -26.40
CA LEU A 522 12.05 14.21 -27.18
C LEU A 522 11.68 12.93 -26.41
N ILE A 523 12.10 12.81 -25.15
CA ILE A 523 11.58 11.82 -24.20
C ILE A 523 10.45 12.49 -23.40
N PRO A 524 9.18 12.10 -23.62
CA PRO A 524 8.05 12.78 -23.00
C PRO A 524 7.86 12.33 -21.54
N LYS A 525 7.30 13.20 -20.69
CA LYS A 525 6.97 12.84 -19.29
C LYS A 525 6.08 11.60 -19.16
N ASN A 526 5.26 11.31 -20.18
CA ASN A 526 4.41 10.12 -20.20
C ASN A 526 5.21 8.81 -20.22
N ALA A 527 6.45 8.81 -20.70
CA ALA A 527 7.36 7.66 -20.66
C ALA A 527 7.69 7.20 -19.22
N PHE A 528 7.45 8.05 -18.22
CA PHE A 528 7.70 7.77 -16.80
C PHE A 528 6.42 7.59 -15.97
N LYS A 529 5.24 7.65 -16.60
CA LYS A 529 3.93 7.55 -15.93
C LYS A 529 3.30 6.17 -16.13
N LEU A 530 3.46 5.30 -15.14
CA LEU A 530 3.00 3.89 -15.17
C LEU A 530 1.50 3.72 -15.47
N LYS A 531 0.67 4.69 -15.07
CA LYS A 531 -0.78 4.69 -15.33
C LYS A 531 -1.14 4.79 -16.82
N ASN A 532 -0.21 5.23 -17.66
CA ASN A 532 -0.41 5.37 -19.11
C ASN A 532 0.04 4.13 -19.90
N ALA A 533 0.53 3.09 -19.23
CA ALA A 533 0.97 1.87 -19.90
C ALA A 533 -0.22 1.06 -20.44
N LYS A 534 -0.19 0.75 -21.74
CA LYS A 534 -1.25 -0.05 -22.42
C LYS A 534 -1.07 -1.56 -22.27
N SER A 535 0.12 -2.03 -21.89
CA SER A 535 0.43 -3.46 -21.69
C SER A 535 1.36 -3.67 -20.49
N LYS A 536 1.37 -4.89 -19.95
CA LYS A 536 2.27 -5.31 -18.85
C LYS A 536 3.74 -5.07 -19.22
N GLN A 537 4.14 -5.48 -20.42
CA GLN A 537 5.50 -5.29 -20.94
C GLN A 537 5.88 -3.80 -21.04
N THR A 538 4.98 -2.94 -21.51
CA THR A 538 5.23 -1.49 -21.57
C THR A 538 5.38 -0.91 -20.17
N LYS A 539 4.55 -1.35 -19.23
CA LYS A 539 4.60 -0.93 -17.82
C LYS A 539 5.93 -1.29 -17.17
N GLU A 540 6.46 -2.47 -17.45
CA GLU A 540 7.78 -2.92 -16.97
C GLU A 540 8.90 -2.05 -17.54
N LYS A 541 8.90 -1.78 -18.86
CA LYS A 541 9.87 -0.86 -19.49
C LYS A 541 9.79 0.55 -18.89
N MET A 542 8.59 1.12 -18.73
CA MET A 542 8.40 2.44 -18.08
C MET A 542 8.89 2.45 -16.63
N MET A 543 8.66 1.36 -15.88
CA MET A 543 9.13 1.22 -14.51
C MET A 543 10.67 1.18 -14.46
N PHE A 544 11.30 0.47 -15.39
CA PHE A 544 12.75 0.45 -15.54
C PHE A 544 13.30 1.86 -15.83
N LEU A 545 12.77 2.56 -16.84
CA LEU A 545 13.15 3.95 -17.16
C LEU A 545 13.06 4.86 -15.93
N ARG A 546 11.94 4.80 -15.19
CA ARG A 546 11.72 5.62 -13.99
C ARG A 546 12.75 5.34 -12.90
N ARG A 547 13.11 4.07 -12.67
CA ARG A 547 14.15 3.71 -11.69
C ARG A 547 15.51 4.26 -12.11
N ILE A 548 15.93 4.04 -13.35
CA ILE A 548 17.24 4.49 -13.84
C ILE A 548 17.33 6.02 -13.82
N ALA A 549 16.28 6.73 -14.24
CA ALA A 549 16.21 8.18 -14.18
C ALA A 549 16.31 8.72 -12.74
N GLN A 550 15.68 8.06 -11.77
CA GLN A 550 15.81 8.39 -10.35
C GLN A 550 17.24 8.20 -9.85
N THR A 551 17.88 7.09 -10.23
CA THR A 551 19.26 6.78 -9.86
C THR A 551 20.22 7.87 -10.34
N CYS A 552 20.11 8.30 -11.60
CA CYS A 552 21.04 9.28 -12.17
C CYS A 552 20.62 10.75 -12.04
N ALA A 553 19.53 11.06 -11.31
CA ALA A 553 18.97 12.40 -11.20
C ALA A 553 18.61 13.04 -12.56
N TYR A 554 18.10 12.25 -13.50
CA TYR A 554 17.76 12.74 -14.85
C TYR A 554 16.73 13.87 -14.81
N ASN A 555 16.96 14.92 -15.59
CA ASN A 555 16.05 16.05 -15.75
C ASN A 555 15.48 16.04 -17.17
N ILE A 556 14.19 15.73 -17.31
CA ILE A 556 13.52 15.72 -18.62
C ILE A 556 13.44 17.10 -19.25
N ASP A 557 13.49 18.18 -18.47
CA ASP A 557 13.39 19.54 -18.98
C ASP A 557 14.73 20.07 -19.50
N PHE A 558 15.84 19.35 -19.30
CA PHE A 558 17.16 19.77 -19.78
C PHE A 558 17.18 19.90 -21.31
N TRP A 559 17.83 20.94 -21.83
CA TRP A 559 17.80 21.29 -23.27
C TRP A 559 18.19 20.13 -24.21
N LYS A 560 19.02 19.17 -23.77
CA LYS A 560 19.39 17.98 -24.55
C LYS A 560 18.24 17.01 -24.84
N ASN A 561 17.12 17.17 -24.14
CA ASN A 561 15.89 16.42 -24.34
C ASN A 561 14.81 17.25 -25.04
N GLY A 562 15.18 18.39 -25.65
CA GLY A 562 14.23 19.31 -26.27
C GLY A 562 14.57 19.70 -27.69
N VAL A 563 13.54 20.04 -28.47
CA VAL A 563 13.67 20.65 -29.79
C VAL A 563 12.55 21.68 -30.02
N GLY A 564 12.86 22.81 -30.66
CA GLY A 564 11.88 23.75 -31.18
C GLY A 564 11.36 23.30 -32.55
N LEU A 565 10.04 23.19 -32.70
CA LEU A 565 9.41 22.73 -33.95
C LEU A 565 8.28 23.66 -34.42
N PRO A 566 8.09 23.81 -35.74
CA PRO A 566 6.98 24.57 -36.27
C PRO A 566 5.65 23.92 -35.88
N ASN A 567 4.70 24.74 -35.42
CA ASN A 567 3.37 24.29 -35.04
C ASN A 567 2.29 24.66 -36.07
N LYS A 568 2.44 25.78 -36.79
CA LYS A 568 1.54 26.13 -37.90
C LYS A 568 1.94 25.36 -39.17
N LYS A 569 0.95 24.99 -39.99
CA LYS A 569 1.19 24.20 -41.22
C LYS A 569 2.03 24.99 -42.21
N GLU A 570 1.72 26.27 -42.34
CA GLU A 570 2.39 27.23 -43.21
C GLU A 570 3.85 27.41 -42.83
N THR A 571 4.16 27.47 -41.51
CA THR A 571 5.54 27.51 -41.02
C THR A 571 6.30 26.24 -41.39
N ALA A 572 5.71 25.06 -41.15
CA ALA A 572 6.35 23.79 -41.47
C ALA A 572 6.58 23.64 -42.99
N CYS A 573 5.61 24.08 -43.81
CA CYS A 573 5.71 24.12 -45.27
C CYS A 573 6.85 25.03 -45.74
N PHE A 574 6.92 26.26 -45.23
CA PHE A 574 7.93 27.23 -45.62
C PHE A 574 9.34 26.74 -45.26
N LEU A 575 9.50 26.22 -44.04
CA LEU A 575 10.79 25.72 -43.53
C LEU A 575 11.18 24.36 -44.10
N ARG A 576 10.21 23.61 -44.66
CA ARG A 576 10.37 22.19 -45.02
C ARG A 576 10.90 21.36 -43.85
N LYS A 577 10.32 21.57 -42.66
CA LYS A 577 10.72 20.90 -41.39
C LYS A 577 9.54 20.14 -40.77
N PRO A 578 9.79 19.12 -39.92
CA PRO A 578 8.76 18.35 -39.23
C PRO A 578 7.86 19.24 -38.37
N ARG A 579 6.58 18.93 -38.32
CA ARG A 579 5.59 19.72 -37.58
C ARG A 579 5.27 19.08 -36.23
N HIS A 580 5.15 19.90 -35.17
CA HIS A 580 4.61 19.48 -33.88
C HIS A 580 3.26 20.15 -33.64
N ALA A 581 2.18 19.37 -33.48
CA ALA A 581 0.85 19.93 -33.32
C ALA A 581 -0.10 19.02 -32.54
N GLY A 582 -0.29 19.33 -31.26
CA GLY A 582 -1.21 18.63 -30.37
C GLY A 582 -0.69 17.26 -29.90
N GLY A 583 -1.54 16.50 -29.20
CA GLY A 583 -1.13 15.23 -28.61
C GLY A 583 -0.86 14.14 -29.65
N HIS A 584 0.33 13.53 -29.57
CA HIS A 584 0.89 12.57 -30.52
C HIS A 584 0.78 11.08 -30.07
N ASP A 585 -0.02 10.78 -29.04
CA ASP A 585 -0.22 9.41 -28.52
C ASP A 585 -1.57 8.77 -28.94
N ARG A 586 -2.31 9.42 -29.83
CA ARG A 586 -3.73 9.13 -30.14
C ARG A 586 -3.98 8.40 -31.46
N ASN A 587 -2.92 8.15 -32.23
CA ASN A 587 -2.99 7.52 -33.56
C ASN A 587 -2.40 6.10 -33.51
N GLU A 588 -2.40 5.38 -34.63
CA GLU A 588 -1.81 4.03 -34.75
C GLU A 588 -0.34 4.02 -34.29
N PHE A 589 0.41 5.06 -34.64
CA PHE A 589 1.73 5.33 -34.07
C PHE A 589 1.58 6.00 -32.70
N ASN A 590 2.05 5.32 -31.65
CA ASN A 590 2.08 5.85 -30.30
C ASN A 590 3.49 6.32 -29.94
N TYR A 591 3.74 7.62 -30.08
CA TYR A 591 5.05 8.22 -29.86
C TYR A 591 5.64 7.88 -28.48
N THR A 592 4.85 7.96 -27.41
CA THR A 592 5.33 7.64 -26.05
C THR A 592 5.82 6.20 -25.95
N ASN A 593 5.10 5.23 -26.51
CA ASN A 593 5.49 3.82 -26.45
C ASN A 593 6.77 3.56 -27.25
N GLU A 594 6.92 4.16 -28.42
CA GLU A 594 8.14 4.02 -29.22
C GLU A 594 9.36 4.66 -28.54
N CYS A 595 9.17 5.82 -27.90
CA CYS A 595 10.20 6.42 -27.04
C CYS A 595 10.60 5.49 -25.90
N VAL A 596 9.62 4.89 -25.20
CA VAL A 596 9.88 3.95 -24.09
C VAL A 596 10.66 2.73 -24.58
N LYS A 597 10.28 2.15 -25.73
CA LYS A 597 10.98 1.00 -26.32
C LYS A 597 12.43 1.37 -26.65
N LEU A 598 12.64 2.45 -27.42
CA LEU A 598 13.97 2.89 -27.85
C LEU A 598 14.90 3.18 -26.66
N VAL A 599 14.42 3.97 -25.70
CA VAL A 599 15.21 4.36 -24.51
C VAL A 599 15.52 3.12 -23.64
N HIS A 600 14.54 2.24 -23.47
CA HIS A 600 14.72 1.00 -22.71
C HIS A 600 15.78 0.11 -23.36
N ASP A 601 15.69 -0.11 -24.67
CA ASP A 601 16.57 -1.04 -25.37
C ASP A 601 18.02 -0.52 -25.36
N LYS A 602 18.22 0.80 -25.51
CA LYS A 602 19.53 1.45 -25.36
C LYS A 602 20.11 1.28 -23.95
N LEU A 603 19.34 1.61 -22.91
CA LEU A 603 19.79 1.54 -21.52
C LEU A 603 20.01 0.10 -21.06
N SER A 604 19.08 -0.80 -21.35
CA SER A 604 19.16 -2.21 -20.94
C SER A 604 20.32 -2.93 -21.63
N SER A 605 20.58 -2.66 -22.92
CA SER A 605 21.74 -3.22 -23.63
C SER A 605 23.07 -2.73 -23.04
N ASP A 606 23.19 -1.43 -22.76
CA ASP A 606 24.41 -0.86 -22.16
C ASP A 606 24.68 -1.43 -20.75
N ILE A 607 23.64 -1.53 -19.93
CA ILE A 607 23.72 -2.13 -18.59
C ILE A 607 24.08 -3.62 -18.68
N LYS A 608 23.44 -4.40 -19.56
CA LYS A 608 23.76 -5.83 -19.77
C LYS A 608 25.20 -6.03 -20.22
N LYS A 609 25.68 -5.25 -21.19
CA LYS A 609 27.07 -5.30 -21.68
C LYS A 609 28.06 -5.03 -20.54
N ARG A 610 27.88 -3.94 -19.79
CA ARG A 610 28.74 -3.59 -18.65
C ARG A 610 28.69 -4.63 -17.54
N THR A 611 27.53 -5.25 -17.32
CA THR A 611 27.34 -6.33 -16.34
C THR A 611 28.13 -7.59 -16.71
N LYS A 612 28.18 -7.95 -18.01
CA LYS A 612 28.94 -9.10 -18.53
C LYS A 612 30.45 -8.86 -18.44
N GLU A 613 30.89 -7.62 -18.65
CA GLU A 613 32.30 -7.20 -18.52
C GLU A 613 32.75 -6.94 -17.06
N GLY A 614 31.91 -7.25 -16.06
CA GLY A 614 32.22 -7.05 -14.63
C GLY A 614 32.23 -5.59 -14.16
N SER A 615 31.74 -4.65 -14.98
CA SER A 615 31.99 -3.22 -14.83
C SER A 615 30.78 -2.38 -14.39
N CYS A 616 29.94 -2.88 -13.48
CA CYS A 616 29.02 -1.97 -12.76
C CYS A 616 29.79 -0.82 -12.08
N SER A 617 31.09 -1.03 -11.79
CA SER A 617 32.04 -0.04 -11.31
C SER A 617 32.30 1.15 -12.25
N LYS A 618 32.02 1.01 -13.56
CA LYS A 618 32.17 2.09 -14.54
C LYS A 618 30.88 2.87 -14.77
N THR A 619 29.77 2.46 -14.14
CA THR A 619 28.49 3.16 -14.26
C THR A 619 28.45 4.36 -13.32
N THR A 620 28.28 5.55 -13.88
CA THR A 620 28.16 6.82 -13.18
C THR A 620 26.83 7.49 -13.53
N ASN A 621 26.41 8.49 -12.76
CA ASN A 621 25.27 9.34 -13.14
C ASN A 621 25.46 9.92 -14.54
N SER A 622 26.67 10.43 -14.82
CA SER A 622 27.02 11.02 -16.12
C SER A 622 26.87 10.02 -17.26
N SER A 623 27.30 8.76 -17.10
CA SER A 623 27.14 7.74 -18.15
C SER A 623 25.67 7.41 -18.44
N LEU A 624 24.84 7.31 -17.40
CA LEU A 624 23.41 7.05 -17.58
C LEU A 624 22.68 8.25 -18.22
N ILE A 625 23.00 9.47 -17.79
CA ILE A 625 22.49 10.70 -18.41
C ILE A 625 22.91 10.78 -19.88
N MET A 626 24.15 10.41 -20.22
CA MET A 626 24.59 10.34 -21.61
C MET A 626 23.73 9.38 -22.43
N LYS A 627 23.33 8.23 -21.90
CA LYS A 627 22.43 7.29 -22.62
C LYS A 627 21.02 7.83 -22.81
N PHE A 628 20.48 8.59 -21.86
CA PHE A 628 19.22 9.32 -22.08
C PHE A 628 19.37 10.38 -23.19
N ASN A 629 20.48 11.12 -23.21
CA ASN A 629 20.74 12.14 -24.23
C ASN A 629 20.99 11.52 -25.62
N GLU A 630 21.72 10.40 -25.71
CA GLU A 630 21.87 9.62 -26.94
C GLU A 630 20.50 9.15 -27.45
N SER A 631 19.64 8.66 -26.56
CA SER A 631 18.29 8.24 -26.93
C SER A 631 17.45 9.42 -27.42
N SER A 632 17.57 10.59 -26.77
CA SER A 632 16.95 11.84 -27.22
C SER A 632 17.42 12.20 -28.62
N LYS A 633 18.72 12.05 -28.91
CA LYS A 633 19.28 12.26 -30.25
C LYS A 633 18.73 11.29 -31.28
N ASN A 634 18.64 10.00 -30.96
CA ASN A 634 18.01 9.02 -31.85
C ASN A 634 16.53 9.33 -32.13
N ILE A 635 15.78 9.81 -31.14
CA ILE A 635 14.38 10.23 -31.32
C ILE A 635 14.33 11.48 -32.21
N PHE A 636 15.20 12.45 -31.97
CA PHE A 636 15.33 13.64 -32.79
C PHE A 636 15.62 13.30 -34.25
N ASP A 637 16.55 12.38 -34.52
CA ASP A 637 16.91 11.97 -35.88
C ASP A 637 15.70 11.38 -36.62
N ASN A 638 14.94 10.49 -35.95
CA ASN A 638 13.70 9.96 -36.53
C ASN A 638 12.66 11.04 -36.84
N ILE A 639 12.55 12.09 -36.00
CA ILE A 639 11.65 13.22 -36.27
C ILE A 639 12.19 14.06 -37.44
N ALA A 640 13.47 14.41 -37.42
CA ALA A 640 14.15 15.23 -38.42
C ALA A 640 14.09 14.60 -39.82
N ASP A 641 14.17 13.27 -39.88
CA ASP A 641 14.07 12.46 -41.10
C ASP A 641 12.62 12.15 -41.50
N PHE A 642 11.62 12.76 -40.84
CA PHE A 642 10.19 12.57 -41.09
C PHE A 642 9.67 11.12 -40.93
N ILE A 643 10.45 10.27 -40.25
CA ILE A 643 10.09 8.88 -39.93
C ILE A 643 9.06 8.87 -38.80
N TRP A 644 9.29 9.65 -37.75
CA TRP A 644 8.38 9.78 -36.60
C TRP A 644 7.58 11.06 -36.70
N PHE A 645 6.26 10.95 -36.56
CA PHE A 645 5.36 12.09 -36.57
C PHE A 645 4.83 12.41 -35.17
N ILE A 646 4.72 13.71 -34.90
CA ILE A 646 4.29 14.27 -33.60
C ILE A 646 3.13 15.24 -33.79
N THR A 647 2.17 14.81 -34.60
CA THR A 647 0.99 15.58 -34.95
C THR A 647 -0.26 14.80 -34.57
N ARG A 648 -1.28 15.52 -34.09
CA ARG A 648 -2.57 14.92 -33.72
C ARG A 648 -3.27 14.28 -34.91
N ASP A 649 -3.06 14.79 -36.12
CA ASP A 649 -3.65 14.26 -37.36
C ASP A 649 -2.88 13.07 -37.96
N GLY A 650 -1.79 12.64 -37.33
CA GLY A 650 -1.07 11.41 -37.70
C GLY A 650 -0.23 11.54 -38.97
N LYS A 651 0.10 12.76 -39.40
CA LYS A 651 0.85 13.03 -40.63
C LYS A 651 2.27 13.46 -40.31
N ASN A 652 3.25 13.02 -41.10
CA ASN A 652 4.66 13.37 -40.91
C ASN A 652 5.05 14.73 -41.51
N TYR A 653 4.25 15.29 -42.43
CA TYR A 653 4.54 16.56 -43.11
C TYR A 653 5.86 16.52 -43.91
N ASP A 654 6.21 15.36 -44.48
CA ASP A 654 7.36 15.21 -45.36
C ASP A 654 7.16 15.99 -46.67
N PRO A 655 8.00 17.00 -46.98
CA PRO A 655 7.92 17.78 -48.21
C PRO A 655 8.20 16.99 -49.49
N LYS A 656 8.68 15.75 -49.39
CA LYS A 656 8.95 14.86 -50.54
C LYS A 656 7.73 14.03 -50.95
N VAL A 657 6.68 13.96 -50.12
CA VAL A 657 5.49 13.14 -50.37
C VAL A 657 4.41 13.99 -51.05
N GLU A 658 3.89 13.52 -52.18
CA GLU A 658 2.84 14.19 -52.96
C GLU A 658 1.45 13.52 -52.77
N PRO A 659 0.35 14.28 -52.59
CA PRO A 659 0.31 15.73 -52.44
C PRO A 659 0.82 16.20 -51.07
N TYR A 660 1.66 17.25 -51.06
CA TYR A 660 2.21 17.76 -49.81
C TYR A 660 1.13 18.28 -48.84
N VAL A 661 1.09 17.70 -47.63
CA VAL A 661 0.02 17.99 -46.67
C VAL A 661 0.26 19.25 -45.82
N GLY A 662 1.46 19.83 -45.91
CA GLY A 662 1.81 21.02 -45.13
C GLY A 662 1.23 22.32 -45.65
N CYS A 663 0.61 22.37 -46.84
CA CYS A 663 -0.14 23.57 -47.24
C CYS A 663 -1.25 23.31 -48.29
N SER A 664 -2.21 24.24 -48.36
CA SER A 664 -3.22 24.29 -49.42
C SER A 664 -2.70 25.05 -50.66
N SER A 665 -3.42 24.97 -51.79
CA SER A 665 -3.07 25.64 -53.06
C SER A 665 -2.86 27.16 -52.97
N ASN A 666 -3.38 27.82 -51.93
CA ASN A 666 -3.25 29.26 -51.69
C ASN A 666 -1.99 29.68 -50.89
N CYS A 667 -1.09 28.75 -50.58
CA CYS A 667 0.09 28.99 -49.72
C CYS A 667 0.99 30.15 -50.14
N LYS A 668 1.12 30.37 -51.46
CA LYS A 668 2.01 31.39 -52.05
C LYS A 668 1.72 32.81 -51.56
N LYS A 669 0.49 33.11 -51.12
CA LYS A 669 0.09 34.42 -50.59
C LYS A 669 0.36 34.60 -49.08
N ILE A 670 0.61 33.52 -48.33
CA ILE A 670 0.82 33.54 -46.86
C ILE A 670 2.31 33.53 -46.49
N HIS A 671 3.14 32.82 -47.27
CA HIS A 671 4.60 32.88 -47.16
C HIS A 671 5.24 34.29 -47.24
N PRO A 672 4.68 35.29 -47.96
CA PRO A 672 5.21 36.65 -47.99
C PRO A 672 5.29 37.33 -46.61
N ILE A 673 4.36 37.03 -45.69
CA ILE A 673 4.39 37.57 -44.32
C ILE A 673 5.56 36.95 -43.52
N ILE A 674 5.90 35.69 -43.78
CA ILE A 674 7.05 34.99 -43.17
C ILE A 674 8.38 35.53 -43.70
N ASN A 675 8.43 36.01 -44.95
CA ASN A 675 9.63 36.59 -45.56
C ASN A 675 10.09 37.93 -44.92
N ILE A 676 9.24 38.62 -44.15
CA ILE A 676 9.50 39.99 -43.64
C ILE A 676 10.47 40.00 -42.44
N ASN A 677 10.52 38.95 -41.61
CA ASN A 677 11.40 38.88 -40.41
C ASN A 677 12.85 38.44 -40.71
N THR A 678 13.34 38.71 -41.93
CA THR A 678 14.65 38.36 -42.49
C THR A 678 14.80 36.92 -42.99
N LYS A 679 14.59 36.76 -44.29
CA LYS A 679 14.89 35.56 -45.09
C LYS A 679 16.27 34.92 -44.76
N ARG A 680 17.26 35.75 -44.38
CA ARG A 680 18.63 35.35 -44.05
C ARG A 680 18.81 34.71 -42.66
N GLN A 681 17.97 35.01 -41.67
CA GLN A 681 17.99 34.35 -40.34
C GLN A 681 17.35 32.95 -40.38
N ILE A 682 16.39 32.73 -41.28
CA ILE A 682 15.60 31.49 -41.35
C ILE A 682 16.28 30.44 -42.24
N GLU A 683 16.82 30.83 -43.40
CA GLU A 683 17.39 29.89 -44.38
C GLU A 683 18.68 29.19 -43.89
N ASN A 684 19.34 29.73 -42.84
CA ASN A 684 20.57 29.17 -42.26
C ASN A 684 20.37 28.52 -40.88
N TYR A 685 19.14 28.46 -40.36
CA TYR A 685 18.89 27.88 -39.05
C TYR A 685 18.51 26.41 -39.17
N ASP A 686 19.47 25.54 -38.89
CA ASP A 686 19.25 24.10 -38.89
C ASP A 686 18.44 23.65 -37.68
N LEU A 687 17.62 22.63 -37.92
CA LEU A 687 16.90 21.93 -36.87
C LEU A 687 17.95 21.20 -36.02
N GLU A 688 18.01 21.51 -34.73
CA GLU A 688 18.98 20.93 -33.80
C GLU A 688 18.38 20.78 -32.39
N ILE A 689 19.02 19.94 -31.58
CA ILE A 689 18.61 19.76 -30.17
C ILE A 689 18.96 21.00 -29.34
N GLY A 690 18.00 21.41 -28.53
CA GLY A 690 18.10 22.57 -27.63
C GLY A 690 18.04 23.92 -28.37
N LYS A 691 17.54 23.92 -29.59
CA LYS A 691 17.41 25.08 -30.45
C LYS A 691 15.94 25.25 -30.85
#